data_AF-A0A484KYI6-F1
#
_entry.id   AF-A0A484KYI6-F1
#
_cell.length_a   1.000
_cell.length_b   1.000
_cell.length_c   1.000
_cell.angle_alpha   90.00
_cell.angle_beta   90.00
_cell.angle_gamma   90.00
#
_symmetry.space_group_name_H-M   'P 1'
#
loop_
_entity.id
_entity.type
_entity.pdbx_description
1 polymer ?
#
loop_
_entity_poly.entity_id
_entity_poly.type
_entity_poly.pdbx_seq_one_letter_code
_entity_poly.pdbx_strand_id
1 'polypeptide(L)'
;MAAYVNAKKFGGLGFRRIQDFNVAMIGKQGWRLIINPDSLVARVFKARYYSKGDFLNAGLGSSPSFVWRSILEGRNLIINGIGRWIGDGRDTLIWDTPWIWDKDNPFITSSKLPFCPNFRVSYLIDPETNAWKMDVVREWFSTEDAIRIQRTPVSLSRKDCWYWRVEAHGNYRVKSAYRRLCGEASQLESFGQWNRLWGLPIIPKVKNCVWRCLRGVLPTAIALRDKEVDIEPNYRICGAPEESVEHVFLSCPFAQATWRLLHREIATCKDENFNNCLATVFGSASVVDGAVMVAGIWAIWKAQNQACWELKVVRPEVAADWAREDGFTSVAAVLLDGAGTFIGGFNKLVTCPLVPSKNYLGSAPDQAFTVSRFRPSFSQTTSGSEHRTSIHPLFVPIFLWSFRMEGLLVEKHIKYILSAKESKDEFESVVMEHLRLNGAYWGLTTLDILGKINAVDQVEVIPWVLQCQHESGGFSGNIGHDPHILYTLSAIQVLALFDKLDVLDIDKVSNYIAGLQNEDGSFSGDMWGEVDTRFSYVAISSLALLRKLDNIDVEKAVQYILSCKNVDGGFGCTPGAESHAGQIFCCVGALAITGSLHQVDKDLLGWWLCERQVKCGGLNGRPEKLPDVCYSWWVLSSLIMIDRVHWIDKEKLVQFILDCQDRENGGISDRPDDAVDVFHTYFGVAGLSLLEYPGLKAIDPAYALPVDVVNRIIFGK
;
A
#
# COMPACT_ATOMS: atom_id res chain seq x y z
N MET A 1 -1.50 15.11 -17.67
CA MET A 1 -0.62 14.70 -16.55
C MET A 1 -0.48 15.75 -15.45
N ALA A 2 -0.26 17.04 -15.76
CA ALA A 2 -0.14 18.12 -14.76
C ALA A 2 -1.33 18.23 -13.77
N ALA A 3 -2.54 17.91 -14.22
CA ALA A 3 -3.76 17.90 -13.38
C ALA A 3 -3.69 16.92 -12.20
N TYR A 4 -3.02 15.78 -12.34
CA TYR A 4 -2.93 14.80 -11.27
C TYR A 4 -1.81 15.14 -10.27
N VAL A 5 -0.71 15.68 -10.79
CA VAL A 5 0.54 15.87 -10.06
C VAL A 5 0.57 17.16 -9.24
N ASN A 6 -0.09 18.21 -9.71
CA ASN A 6 -0.07 19.50 -9.02
C ASN A 6 -0.66 19.38 -7.60
N ALA A 7 -0.17 20.21 -6.69
CA ALA A 7 -0.71 20.27 -5.34
C ALA A 7 -2.19 20.66 -5.37
N LYS A 8 -2.95 20.15 -4.39
CA LYS A 8 -4.38 20.44 -4.22
C LYS A 8 -4.71 21.94 -4.24
N LYS A 9 -3.85 22.77 -3.63
CA LYS A 9 -3.98 24.24 -3.61
C LYS A 9 -3.89 24.92 -4.99
N PHE A 10 -3.38 24.21 -6.00
CA PHE A 10 -3.26 24.67 -7.39
C PHE A 10 -4.18 23.89 -8.34
N GLY A 11 -5.18 23.18 -7.80
CA GLY A 11 -6.16 22.46 -8.61
C GLY A 11 -5.72 21.10 -9.14
N GLY A 12 -4.65 20.53 -8.57
CA GLY A 12 -4.31 19.13 -8.80
C GLY A 12 -4.81 18.18 -7.70
N LEU A 13 -4.50 16.88 -7.83
CA LEU A 13 -4.86 15.88 -6.82
C LEU A 13 -3.75 15.59 -5.81
N GLY A 14 -2.55 16.12 -6.05
CA GLY A 14 -1.38 15.94 -5.18
C GLY A 14 -0.69 14.58 -5.34
N PHE A 15 -0.94 13.87 -6.44
CA PHE A 15 -0.15 12.68 -6.78
C PHE A 15 1.30 13.08 -7.04
N ARG A 16 2.24 12.20 -6.72
CA ARG A 16 3.65 12.45 -7.00
C ARG A 16 4.04 11.78 -8.31
N ARG A 17 4.88 12.44 -9.13
CA ARG A 17 5.57 11.78 -10.24
C ARG A 17 6.54 10.79 -9.61
N ILE A 18 6.23 9.50 -9.74
CA ILE A 18 6.93 8.45 -8.98
C ILE A 18 8.43 8.46 -9.26
N GLN A 19 8.82 8.68 -10.52
CA GLN A 19 10.22 8.79 -10.93
C GLN A 19 10.94 9.93 -10.18
N ASP A 20 10.44 11.17 -10.26
CA ASP A 20 11.07 12.31 -9.58
C ASP A 20 11.04 12.16 -8.06
N PHE A 21 9.99 11.55 -7.52
CA PHE A 21 9.90 11.29 -6.09
C PHE A 21 10.97 10.28 -5.65
N ASN A 22 11.19 9.23 -6.45
CA ASN A 22 12.24 8.26 -6.22
C ASN A 22 13.63 8.91 -6.33
N VAL A 23 13.89 9.73 -7.37
CA VAL A 23 15.15 10.49 -7.50
C VAL A 23 15.38 11.39 -6.29
N ALA A 24 14.35 12.05 -5.76
CA ALA A 24 14.45 12.86 -4.55
C ALA A 24 14.70 12.03 -3.26
N MET A 25 14.16 10.81 -3.18
CA MET A 25 14.47 9.90 -2.06
C MET A 25 15.90 9.37 -2.14
N ILE A 26 16.35 9.01 -3.34
CA ILE A 26 17.70 8.51 -3.58
C ILE A 26 18.74 9.61 -3.38
N GLY A 27 18.43 10.85 -3.79
CA GLY A 27 19.22 12.03 -3.49
C GLY A 27 19.44 12.25 -1.99
N LYS A 28 18.50 11.83 -1.12
CA LYS A 28 18.71 11.85 0.34
C LYS A 28 19.82 10.89 0.78
N GLN A 29 19.95 9.73 0.12
CA GLN A 29 21.03 8.79 0.43
C GLN A 29 22.37 9.35 -0.06
N GLY A 30 22.44 9.90 -1.27
CA GLY A 30 23.62 10.61 -1.75
C GLY A 30 24.02 11.77 -0.83
N TRP A 31 23.05 12.54 -0.32
CA TRP A 31 23.29 13.60 0.67
C TRP A 31 23.93 13.06 1.96
N ARG A 32 23.46 11.91 2.48
CA ARG A 32 24.04 11.28 3.67
C ARG A 32 25.50 10.86 3.48
N LEU A 33 25.89 10.43 2.26
CA LEU A 33 27.29 10.12 1.95
C LEU A 33 28.20 11.36 2.06
N ILE A 34 27.64 12.56 1.87
CA ILE A 34 28.36 13.83 1.96
C ILE A 34 28.47 14.31 3.41
N ILE A 35 27.35 14.32 4.15
CA ILE A 35 27.30 14.93 5.49
C ILE A 35 27.74 14.00 6.62
N ASN A 36 27.69 12.66 6.42
CA ASN A 36 28.05 11.66 7.41
C ASN A 36 29.12 10.69 6.86
N PRO A 37 30.32 11.19 6.54
CA PRO A 37 31.36 10.40 5.86
C PRO A 37 31.85 9.21 6.70
N ASP A 38 31.72 9.27 8.03
CA ASP A 38 32.19 8.23 8.96
C ASP A 38 31.18 7.10 9.19
N SER A 39 29.95 7.24 8.67
CA SER A 39 28.95 6.17 8.76
C SER A 39 29.42 4.90 8.03
N LEU A 40 29.02 3.72 8.51
CA LEU A 40 29.41 2.44 7.90
C LEU A 40 29.09 2.41 6.40
N VAL A 41 27.88 2.85 6.02
CA VAL A 41 27.45 2.94 4.61
C VAL A 41 28.38 3.86 3.82
N ALA A 42 28.70 5.06 4.32
CA ALA A 42 29.59 5.99 3.61
C ALA A 42 31.01 5.42 3.46
N ARG A 43 31.54 4.75 4.48
CA ARG A 43 32.87 4.12 4.44
C ARG A 43 32.93 2.97 3.43
N VAL A 44 31.91 2.11 3.39
CA VAL A 44 31.81 1.00 2.43
C VAL A 44 31.68 1.52 1.00
N PHE A 45 30.79 2.49 0.75
CA PHE A 45 30.61 3.07 -0.58
C PHE A 45 31.84 3.83 -1.05
N LYS A 46 32.51 4.57 -0.16
CA LYS A 46 33.78 5.23 -0.48
C LYS A 46 34.85 4.21 -0.86
N ALA A 47 35.06 3.17 -0.05
CA ALA A 47 36.06 2.14 -0.33
C ALA A 47 35.81 1.44 -1.68
N ARG A 48 34.55 1.18 -2.03
CA ARG A 48 34.18 0.44 -3.23
C ARG A 48 34.12 1.30 -4.50
N TYR A 49 33.54 2.49 -4.44
CA TYR A 49 33.15 3.25 -5.64
C TYR A 49 33.93 4.55 -5.86
N TYR A 50 34.47 5.16 -4.81
CA TYR A 50 35.19 6.44 -4.91
C TYR A 50 36.35 6.54 -3.90
N SER A 51 37.21 5.52 -3.90
CA SER A 51 38.26 5.34 -2.88
C SER A 51 39.29 6.47 -2.84
N LYS A 52 39.55 7.10 -3.99
CA LYS A 52 40.53 8.18 -4.15
C LYS A 52 39.90 9.59 -4.20
N GLY A 53 38.59 9.72 -3.98
CA GLY A 53 37.89 10.98 -4.17
C GLY A 53 36.70 11.18 -3.23
N ASP A 54 35.75 12.00 -3.68
CA ASP A 54 34.51 12.29 -3.00
C ASP A 54 33.30 11.86 -3.85
N PHE A 55 32.13 11.83 -3.21
CA PHE A 55 30.89 11.41 -3.84
C PHE A 55 30.43 12.35 -4.98
N LEU A 56 30.67 13.66 -4.87
CA LEU A 56 30.23 14.64 -5.87
C LEU A 56 30.97 14.42 -7.20
N ASN A 57 32.25 14.06 -7.12
CA ASN A 57 33.12 13.82 -8.27
C ASN A 57 33.20 12.34 -8.69
N ALA A 58 32.50 11.43 -8.00
CA ALA A 58 32.60 10.00 -8.24
C ALA A 58 32.09 9.58 -9.64
N GLY A 59 32.85 8.76 -10.36
CA GLY A 59 32.41 8.18 -11.63
C GLY A 59 31.51 6.95 -11.43
N LEU A 60 30.88 6.48 -12.51
CA LEU A 60 30.14 5.21 -12.50
C LEU A 60 31.05 4.01 -12.21
N GLY A 61 32.27 4.03 -12.77
CA GLY A 61 33.23 2.93 -12.66
C GLY A 61 32.92 1.76 -13.60
N SER A 62 33.76 0.72 -13.58
CA SER A 62 33.66 -0.44 -14.47
C SER A 62 32.65 -1.50 -13.99
N SER A 63 32.46 -1.64 -12.67
CA SER A 63 31.56 -2.64 -12.07
C SER A 63 30.58 -2.03 -11.06
N PRO A 64 29.68 -1.13 -11.51
CA PRO A 64 28.71 -0.49 -10.62
C PRO A 64 27.63 -1.49 -10.15
N SER A 65 27.21 -1.38 -8.89
CA SER A 65 26.00 -2.09 -8.41
C SER A 65 24.73 -1.35 -8.83
N PHE A 66 23.57 -2.01 -8.75
CA PHE A 66 22.28 -1.36 -8.96
C PHE A 66 22.06 -0.18 -7.99
N VAL A 67 22.41 -0.37 -6.71
CA VAL A 67 22.32 0.67 -5.69
C VAL A 67 23.23 1.86 -6.00
N TRP A 68 24.46 1.61 -6.47
CA TRP A 68 25.37 2.70 -6.85
C TRP A 68 24.89 3.49 -8.06
N ARG A 69 24.39 2.80 -9.11
CA ARG A 69 23.74 3.46 -10.26
C ARG A 69 22.61 4.38 -9.81
N SER A 70 21.76 3.86 -8.93
CA SER A 70 20.62 4.60 -8.37
C SER A 70 21.10 5.84 -7.61
N ILE A 71 22.04 5.69 -6.67
CA ILE A 71 22.57 6.83 -5.88
C ILE A 71 23.22 7.89 -6.79
N LEU A 72 23.94 7.47 -7.84
CA LEU A 72 24.52 8.39 -8.82
C LEU A 72 23.46 9.14 -9.64
N GLU A 73 22.30 8.54 -9.94
CA GLU A 73 21.18 9.23 -10.60
C GLU A 73 20.71 10.44 -9.78
N GLY A 74 20.63 10.30 -8.45
CA GLY A 74 20.29 11.38 -7.53
C GLY A 74 21.36 12.47 -7.37
N ARG A 75 22.58 12.28 -7.91
CA ARG A 75 23.71 13.20 -7.70
C ARG A 75 23.50 14.56 -8.33
N ASN A 76 22.96 14.62 -9.55
CA ASN A 76 22.75 15.89 -10.25
C ASN A 76 21.76 16.80 -9.50
N LEU A 77 20.74 16.20 -8.88
CA LEU A 77 19.81 16.91 -8.00
C LEU A 77 20.53 17.56 -6.81
N ILE A 78 21.48 16.82 -6.21
CA ILE A 78 22.28 17.30 -5.09
C ILE A 78 23.19 18.45 -5.56
N ILE A 79 24.03 18.23 -6.59
CA ILE A 79 24.97 19.23 -7.11
C ILE A 79 24.26 20.56 -7.38
N ASN A 80 23.07 20.52 -7.98
CA ASN A 80 22.32 21.73 -8.32
C ASN A 80 21.67 22.42 -7.11
N GLY A 81 21.59 21.80 -5.93
CA GLY A 81 20.91 22.36 -4.75
C GLY A 81 21.79 22.54 -3.51
N ILE A 82 23.07 22.16 -3.57
CA ILE A 82 24.01 22.33 -2.46
C ILE A 82 24.69 23.70 -2.47
N GLY A 83 25.11 24.14 -1.29
CA GLY A 83 25.99 25.27 -1.06
C GLY A 83 27.01 24.90 0.02
N ARG A 84 28.06 25.71 0.11
CA ARG A 84 29.14 25.52 1.09
C ARG A 84 29.13 26.68 2.08
N TRP A 85 28.99 26.39 3.37
CA TRP A 85 29.23 27.37 4.42
C TRP A 85 30.71 27.40 4.77
N ILE A 86 31.28 28.61 4.81
CA ILE A 86 32.69 28.82 5.10
C ILE A 86 32.89 28.92 6.62
N GLY A 87 33.64 27.97 7.16
CA GLY A 87 34.15 27.98 8.52
C GLY A 87 35.56 28.54 8.53
N ASP A 88 36.57 27.66 8.55
CA ASP A 88 37.99 28.01 8.45
C ASP A 88 38.50 28.18 6.99
N GLY A 89 37.67 27.84 6.01
CA GLY A 89 37.96 27.96 4.58
C GLY A 89 39.02 26.97 4.08
N ARG A 90 39.48 26.02 4.90
CA ARG A 90 40.58 25.11 4.56
C ARG A 90 40.14 23.95 3.69
N ASP A 91 38.86 23.61 3.66
CA ASP A 91 38.31 22.46 2.93
C ASP A 91 37.51 22.89 1.71
N THR A 92 37.63 24.14 1.29
CA THR A 92 36.84 24.73 0.19
C THR A 92 37.77 25.43 -0.80
N LEU A 93 37.67 25.07 -2.08
CA LEU A 93 38.37 25.75 -3.16
C LEU A 93 37.66 27.06 -3.51
N ILE A 94 38.44 28.09 -3.85
CA ILE A 94 37.91 29.39 -4.28
C ILE A 94 37.09 29.22 -5.56
N TRP A 95 37.61 28.46 -6.51
CA TRP A 95 37.01 28.25 -7.82
C TRP A 95 36.19 26.96 -7.83
N ASP A 96 35.17 26.91 -8.69
CA ASP A 96 34.38 25.70 -8.98
C ASP A 96 33.56 25.12 -7.78
N THR A 97 33.49 25.84 -6.66
CA THR A 97 32.71 25.45 -5.46
C THR A 97 31.63 26.49 -5.15
N PRO A 98 30.38 26.09 -4.79
CA PRO A 98 29.27 27.02 -4.56
C PRO A 98 29.29 27.61 -3.13
N TRP A 99 30.27 28.46 -2.82
CA TRP A 99 30.48 28.98 -1.46
C TRP A 99 30.05 30.43 -1.24
N ILE A 100 29.65 31.15 -2.28
CA ILE A 100 29.18 32.53 -2.17
C ILE A 100 27.76 32.58 -1.61
N TRP A 101 27.53 33.46 -0.64
CA TRP A 101 26.21 33.70 -0.04
C TRP A 101 25.31 34.53 -0.97
N ASP A 102 24.88 33.89 -2.06
CA ASP A 102 24.01 34.49 -3.06
C ASP A 102 22.89 33.51 -3.43
N LYS A 103 21.66 34.03 -3.53
CA LYS A 103 20.46 33.24 -3.80
C LYS A 103 20.43 32.73 -5.24
N ASP A 104 20.91 33.54 -6.17
CA ASP A 104 20.80 33.30 -7.60
C ASP A 104 22.04 32.57 -8.12
N ASN A 105 23.24 33.04 -7.76
CA ASN A 105 24.50 32.43 -8.21
C ASN A 105 25.54 32.27 -7.10
N PRO A 106 25.72 31.04 -6.55
CA PRO A 106 26.65 30.78 -5.45
C PRO A 106 28.11 30.62 -5.89
N PHE A 107 28.42 30.83 -7.17
CA PHE A 107 29.77 30.70 -7.72
C PHE A 107 30.43 32.06 -7.97
N ILE A 108 31.76 32.07 -7.90
CA ILE A 108 32.58 33.19 -8.38
C ILE A 108 32.40 33.31 -9.89
N THR A 109 32.23 34.54 -10.39
CA THR A 109 32.05 34.82 -11.83
C THR A 109 33.27 35.48 -12.46
N SER A 110 34.21 35.95 -11.65
CA SER A 110 35.50 36.49 -12.08
C SER A 110 36.30 35.42 -12.84
N SER A 111 37.12 35.85 -13.80
CA SER A 111 37.96 34.93 -14.56
C SER A 111 38.99 34.24 -13.65
N LYS A 112 39.04 32.91 -13.71
CA LYS A 112 39.98 32.09 -12.95
C LYS A 112 41.41 32.46 -13.34
N LEU A 113 42.22 32.90 -12.38
CA LEU A 113 43.61 33.28 -12.65
C LEU A 113 44.46 32.01 -12.88
N PRO A 114 45.33 31.98 -13.92
CA PRO A 114 46.10 30.78 -14.28
C PRO A 114 47.01 30.23 -13.17
N PHE A 115 47.49 31.10 -12.27
CA PHE A 115 48.43 30.73 -11.21
C PHE A 115 47.77 30.25 -9.92
N CYS A 116 46.44 30.40 -9.75
CA CYS A 116 45.74 30.04 -8.51
C CYS A 116 44.59 29.02 -8.65
N PRO A 117 44.66 28.00 -9.56
CA PRO A 117 43.48 27.20 -9.89
C PRO A 117 42.95 26.35 -8.73
N ASN A 118 43.81 26.04 -7.75
CA ASN A 118 43.52 25.16 -6.61
C ASN A 118 43.63 25.89 -5.25
N PHE A 119 43.55 27.22 -5.24
CA PHE A 119 43.64 27.98 -3.99
C PHE A 119 42.38 27.78 -3.14
N ARG A 120 42.58 27.77 -1.82
CA ARG A 120 41.52 27.56 -0.82
C ARG A 120 40.98 28.88 -0.30
N VAL A 121 39.73 28.89 0.12
CA VAL A 121 39.06 30.09 0.64
C VAL A 121 39.79 30.67 1.86
N SER A 122 40.49 29.82 2.64
CA SER A 122 41.34 30.25 3.75
C SER A 122 42.41 31.30 3.38
N TYR A 123 42.82 31.39 2.11
CA TYR A 123 43.76 32.43 1.66
C TYR A 123 43.15 33.84 1.65
N LEU A 124 41.82 33.92 1.52
CA LEU A 124 41.07 35.16 1.53
C LEU A 124 40.67 35.60 2.94
N ILE A 125 40.92 34.77 3.97
CA ILE A 125 40.50 35.03 5.35
C ILE A 125 41.71 35.49 6.16
N ASP A 126 41.51 36.50 7.00
CA ASP A 126 42.44 36.91 8.03
C ASP A 126 42.19 36.10 9.32
N PRO A 127 43.16 35.26 9.77
CA PRO A 127 42.99 34.42 10.94
C PRO A 127 42.88 35.19 12.26
N GLU A 128 43.35 36.44 12.32
CA GLU A 128 43.33 37.24 13.56
C GLU A 128 42.02 38.02 13.72
N THR A 129 41.48 38.55 12.63
CA THR A 129 40.31 39.43 12.65
C THR A 129 38.99 38.74 12.34
N ASN A 130 39.01 37.46 11.90
CA ASN A 130 37.83 36.71 11.43
C ASN A 130 37.08 37.44 10.30
N ALA A 131 37.82 38.19 9.48
CA ALA A 131 37.31 38.99 8.38
C ALA A 131 37.99 38.61 7.05
N TRP A 132 37.38 39.04 5.95
CA TRP A 132 37.97 38.89 4.61
C TRP A 132 39.13 39.87 4.40
N LYS A 133 40.23 39.40 3.82
CA LYS A 133 41.37 40.21 3.35
C LYS A 133 40.96 41.01 2.12
N MET A 134 40.32 42.16 2.36
CA MET A 134 39.69 42.94 1.30
C MET A 134 40.67 43.52 0.28
N ASP A 135 41.94 43.68 0.64
CA ASP A 135 43.04 44.01 -0.26
C ASP A 135 43.23 42.91 -1.32
N VAL A 136 43.39 41.65 -0.89
CA VAL A 136 43.53 40.50 -1.79
C VAL A 136 42.25 40.26 -2.60
N VAL A 137 41.08 40.37 -1.95
CA VAL A 137 39.80 40.15 -2.61
C VAL A 137 39.54 41.19 -3.71
N ARG A 138 39.91 42.45 -3.52
CA ARG A 138 39.75 43.49 -4.55
C ARG A 138 40.75 43.37 -5.70
N GLU A 139 41.91 42.78 -5.44
CA GLU A 139 42.93 42.55 -6.48
C GLU A 139 42.57 41.35 -7.38
N TRP A 140 42.05 40.26 -6.80
CA TRP A 140 41.86 39.01 -7.53
C TRP A 140 40.49 38.87 -8.18
N PHE A 141 39.48 39.58 -7.68
CA PHE A 141 38.10 39.44 -8.13
C PHE A 141 37.55 40.76 -8.68
N SER A 142 36.57 40.65 -9.57
CA SER A 142 35.80 41.80 -10.03
C SER A 142 35.11 42.51 -8.87
N THR A 143 34.74 43.78 -9.06
CA THR A 143 34.06 44.58 -8.04
C THR A 143 32.78 43.91 -7.54
N GLU A 144 32.01 43.27 -8.43
CA GLU A 144 30.80 42.55 -8.06
C GLU A 144 31.10 41.36 -7.13
N ASP A 145 32.05 40.52 -7.49
CA ASP A 145 32.43 39.35 -6.68
C ASP A 145 33.04 39.77 -5.36
N ALA A 146 33.83 40.85 -5.32
CA ALA A 146 34.38 41.38 -4.09
C ALA A 146 33.28 41.78 -3.09
N ILE A 147 32.19 42.38 -3.57
CA ILE A 147 31.01 42.72 -2.76
C ILE A 147 30.31 41.45 -2.27
N ARG A 148 30.12 40.45 -3.15
CA ARG A 148 29.48 39.17 -2.79
C ARG A 148 30.31 38.36 -1.77
N ILE A 149 31.63 38.34 -1.92
CA ILE A 149 32.56 37.74 -0.96
C ILE A 149 32.46 38.46 0.39
N GLN A 150 32.53 39.80 0.40
CA GLN A 150 32.43 40.58 1.64
C GLN A 150 31.14 40.28 2.43
N ARG A 151 30.02 40.01 1.74
CA ARG A 151 28.73 39.65 2.34
C ARG A 151 28.63 38.20 2.80
N THR A 152 29.54 37.33 2.36
CA THR A 152 29.54 35.91 2.71
C THR A 152 30.02 35.73 4.15
N PRO A 153 29.20 35.15 5.06
CA PRO A 153 29.60 34.96 6.45
C PRO A 153 30.77 33.97 6.62
N VAL A 154 31.64 34.22 7.59
CA VAL A 154 32.77 33.37 7.97
C VAL A 154 32.73 33.06 9.46
N SER A 155 33.08 31.84 9.84
CA SER A 155 33.14 31.41 11.24
C SER A 155 34.35 30.51 11.48
N LEU A 156 35.51 31.09 11.78
CA LEU A 156 36.77 30.37 12.01
C LEU A 156 36.72 29.29 13.12
N SER A 157 35.74 29.35 14.02
CA SER A 157 35.52 28.36 15.09
C SER A 157 34.94 27.02 14.61
N ARG A 158 34.56 26.91 13.33
CA ARG A 158 33.93 25.71 12.75
C ARG A 158 34.64 25.31 11.47
N LYS A 159 34.49 24.04 11.08
CA LYS A 159 34.92 23.56 9.76
C LYS A 159 33.90 23.93 8.69
N ASP A 160 34.37 24.01 7.45
CA ASP A 160 33.50 24.15 6.28
C ASP A 160 32.48 23.02 6.20
N CYS A 161 31.24 23.33 5.85
CA CYS A 161 30.18 22.33 5.79
C CYS A 161 29.26 22.52 4.58
N TRP A 162 28.72 21.40 4.10
CA TRP A 162 27.71 21.41 3.04
C TRP A 162 26.34 21.71 3.62
N TYR A 163 25.56 22.51 2.91
CA TYR A 163 24.16 22.76 3.24
C TYR A 163 23.26 22.71 2.01
N TRP A 164 22.01 22.39 2.23
CA TRP A 164 20.96 22.36 1.21
C TRP A 164 20.34 23.75 1.06
N ARG A 165 20.66 24.44 -0.05
CA ARG A 165 20.28 25.85 -0.30
C ARG A 165 18.78 26.09 -0.39
N VAL A 166 17.99 25.04 -0.65
CA VAL A 166 16.54 25.14 -0.85
C VAL A 166 15.77 25.19 0.48
N GLU A 167 16.42 24.92 1.61
CA GLU A 167 15.79 24.89 2.94
C GLU A 167 16.50 25.86 3.88
N ALA A 168 15.73 26.61 4.68
CA ALA A 168 16.27 27.64 5.57
C ALA A 168 17.28 27.10 6.60
N HIS A 169 17.09 25.86 7.06
CA HIS A 169 17.98 25.21 8.02
C HIS A 169 19.15 24.45 7.38
N GLY A 170 19.31 24.51 6.05
CA GLY A 170 20.40 23.83 5.35
C GLY A 170 20.29 22.30 5.30
N ASN A 171 19.20 21.72 5.79
CA ASN A 171 18.99 20.27 5.82
C ASN A 171 18.25 19.78 4.58
N TYR A 172 18.74 18.70 3.96
CA TYR A 172 18.06 18.07 2.84
C TYR A 172 16.70 17.49 3.26
N ARG A 173 15.62 17.95 2.62
CA ARG A 173 14.29 17.36 2.74
C ARG A 173 13.84 16.84 1.38
N VAL A 174 13.36 15.60 1.35
CA VAL A 174 12.79 14.99 0.12
C VAL A 174 11.71 15.89 -0.49
N LYS A 175 10.92 16.56 0.34
CA LYS A 175 9.86 17.49 -0.09
C LYS A 175 10.40 18.68 -0.89
N SER A 176 11.50 19.31 -0.49
CA SER A 176 12.08 20.44 -1.23
C SER A 176 12.83 19.97 -2.47
N ALA A 177 13.52 18.85 -2.37
CA ALA A 177 14.22 18.25 -3.50
C ALA A 177 13.26 17.80 -4.62
N TYR A 178 12.13 17.17 -4.25
CA TYR A 178 11.06 16.83 -5.21
C TYR A 178 10.44 18.07 -5.86
N ARG A 179 10.22 19.15 -5.09
CA ARG A 179 9.73 20.43 -5.66
C ARG A 179 10.72 21.01 -6.67
N ARG A 180 12.03 20.91 -6.42
CA ARG A 180 13.05 21.36 -7.35
C ARG A 180 13.03 20.59 -8.68
N LEU A 181 12.75 19.29 -8.65
CA LEU A 181 12.55 18.48 -9.87
C LEU A 181 11.25 18.81 -10.60
N CYS A 182 10.20 19.16 -9.87
CA CYS A 182 8.88 19.45 -10.44
C CYS A 182 8.69 20.87 -10.95
N GLY A 183 9.51 21.81 -10.50
CA GLY A 183 9.28 23.24 -10.70
C GLY A 183 8.21 23.80 -9.78
N GLU A 184 8.00 25.12 -9.85
CA GLU A 184 6.88 25.78 -9.16
C GLU A 184 5.60 25.65 -9.98
N ALA A 185 4.56 25.07 -9.39
CA ALA A 185 3.25 25.00 -10.02
C ALA A 185 2.57 26.37 -9.95
N SER A 186 2.10 26.88 -11.08
CA SER A 186 1.22 28.05 -11.16
C SER A 186 -0.22 27.69 -10.83
N GLN A 187 -1.00 28.67 -10.34
CA GLN A 187 -2.45 28.53 -10.26
C GLN A 187 -3.01 28.34 -11.67
N LEU A 188 -3.91 27.37 -11.82
CA LEU A 188 -4.71 27.27 -13.04
C LEU A 188 -5.78 28.36 -13.02
N GLU A 189 -5.84 29.15 -14.08
CA GLU A 189 -6.52 30.45 -14.13
C GLU A 189 -8.04 30.38 -13.93
N SER A 190 -8.69 29.22 -14.10
CA SER A 190 -10.15 29.15 -14.18
C SER A 190 -10.89 29.02 -12.85
N PHE A 191 -10.26 28.56 -11.76
CA PHE A 191 -10.91 28.43 -10.44
C PHE A 191 -9.90 28.68 -9.31
N GLY A 192 -10.13 29.70 -8.48
CA GLY A 192 -9.21 30.08 -7.41
C GLY A 192 -9.49 29.44 -6.04
N GLN A 193 -10.71 28.92 -5.83
CA GLN A 193 -11.20 28.51 -4.49
C GLN A 193 -10.84 27.05 -4.12
N TRP A 194 -9.73 26.51 -4.63
CA TRP A 194 -9.33 25.11 -4.42
C TRP A 194 -9.19 24.72 -2.95
N ASN A 195 -8.60 25.59 -2.12
CA ASN A 195 -8.43 25.31 -0.69
C ASN A 195 -9.78 25.16 0.02
N ARG A 196 -10.80 25.95 -0.37
CA ARG A 196 -12.16 25.81 0.19
C ARG A 196 -12.75 24.47 -0.22
N LEU A 197 -12.75 24.13 -1.52
CA LEU A 197 -13.26 22.85 -2.02
C LEU A 197 -12.63 21.64 -1.30
N TRP A 198 -11.30 21.62 -1.19
CA TRP A 198 -10.60 20.51 -0.55
C TRP A 198 -10.80 20.47 0.98
N GLY A 199 -11.01 21.63 1.60
CA GLY A 199 -11.26 21.78 3.03
C GLY A 199 -12.69 21.48 3.49
N LEU A 200 -13.67 21.38 2.58
CA LEU A 200 -15.05 21.04 2.95
C LEU A 200 -15.12 19.69 3.69
N PRO A 201 -15.91 19.55 4.77
CA PRO A 201 -16.08 18.28 5.47
C PRO A 201 -17.08 17.40 4.70
N ILE A 202 -16.73 16.96 3.49
CA ILE A 202 -17.56 16.10 2.64
C ILE A 202 -16.74 14.93 2.09
N ILE A 203 -17.41 13.80 1.80
CA ILE A 203 -16.76 12.56 1.36
C ILE A 203 -15.91 12.77 0.09
N PRO A 204 -14.71 12.15 -0.01
CA PRO A 204 -13.76 12.43 -1.09
C PRO A 204 -14.29 12.22 -2.52
N LYS A 205 -15.18 11.25 -2.73
CA LYS A 205 -15.77 10.98 -4.07
C LYS A 205 -16.57 12.16 -4.61
N VAL A 206 -17.25 12.88 -3.72
CA VAL A 206 -18.06 14.06 -4.06
C VAL A 206 -17.16 15.23 -4.44
N LYS A 207 -16.07 15.46 -3.68
CA LYS A 207 -15.02 16.44 -4.05
C LYS A 207 -14.37 16.11 -5.38
N ASN A 208 -14.11 14.83 -5.64
CA ASN A 208 -13.52 14.38 -6.89
C ASN A 208 -14.45 14.65 -8.09
N CYS A 209 -15.75 14.40 -7.95
CA CYS A 209 -16.73 14.74 -8.98
C CYS A 209 -16.68 16.23 -9.34
N VAL A 210 -16.74 17.12 -8.35
CA VAL A 210 -16.65 18.58 -8.59
C VAL A 210 -15.30 18.98 -9.19
N TRP A 211 -14.20 18.39 -8.72
CA TRP A 211 -12.88 18.59 -9.33
C TRP A 211 -12.88 18.19 -10.81
N ARG A 212 -13.50 17.06 -11.19
CA ARG A 212 -13.61 16.64 -12.60
C ARG A 212 -14.44 17.62 -13.44
N CYS A 213 -15.50 18.19 -12.87
CA CYS A 213 -16.30 19.24 -13.50
C CYS A 213 -15.43 20.47 -13.78
N LEU A 214 -14.75 21.00 -12.74
CA LEU A 214 -13.91 22.19 -12.84
C LEU A 214 -12.72 22.03 -13.80
N ARG A 215 -12.28 20.78 -14.01
CA ARG A 215 -11.19 20.42 -14.93
C ARG A 215 -11.67 20.10 -16.35
N GLY A 216 -12.97 20.06 -16.62
CA GLY A 216 -13.52 19.66 -17.92
C GLY A 216 -13.24 18.20 -18.28
N VAL A 217 -13.10 17.31 -17.27
CA VAL A 217 -12.82 15.87 -17.48
C VAL A 217 -13.92 14.96 -16.94
N LEU A 218 -15.07 15.55 -16.58
CA LEU A 218 -16.29 14.80 -16.34
C LEU A 218 -16.77 14.21 -17.67
N PRO A 219 -17.17 12.93 -17.73
CA PRO A 219 -17.49 12.26 -19.00
C PRO A 219 -18.91 12.61 -19.47
N THR A 220 -19.16 13.90 -19.74
CA THR A 220 -20.38 14.35 -20.42
C THR A 220 -20.33 13.96 -21.89
N ALA A 221 -21.48 13.97 -22.58
CA ALA A 221 -21.51 13.55 -23.98
C ALA A 221 -20.62 14.43 -24.89
N ILE A 222 -20.53 15.74 -24.61
CA ILE A 222 -19.59 16.62 -25.33
C ILE A 222 -18.13 16.23 -25.04
N ALA A 223 -17.75 16.05 -23.77
CA ALA A 223 -16.37 15.74 -23.41
C ALA A 223 -15.88 14.36 -23.90
N LEU A 224 -16.81 13.43 -24.13
CA LEU A 224 -16.55 12.13 -24.74
C LEU A 224 -16.41 12.23 -26.27
N ARG A 225 -17.25 13.01 -26.95
CA ARG A 225 -17.12 13.28 -28.39
C ARG A 225 -15.85 14.05 -28.75
N ASP A 226 -15.43 15.00 -27.91
CA ASP A 226 -14.15 15.69 -28.06
C ASP A 226 -12.94 14.73 -28.00
N LYS A 227 -13.15 13.51 -27.48
CA LYS A 227 -12.17 12.42 -27.43
C LYS A 227 -12.49 11.31 -28.44
N GLU A 228 -13.28 11.62 -29.46
CA GLU A 228 -13.64 10.71 -30.56
C GLU A 228 -14.38 9.46 -30.11
N VAL A 229 -15.10 9.51 -28.98
CA VAL A 229 -16.01 8.43 -28.56
C VAL A 229 -17.36 8.61 -29.25
N ASP A 230 -17.78 7.58 -30.00
CA ASP A 230 -19.05 7.59 -30.72
C ASP A 230 -20.25 7.36 -29.78
N ILE A 231 -20.97 8.44 -29.48
CA ILE A 231 -22.16 8.44 -28.61
C ILE A 231 -23.17 9.50 -29.05
N GLU A 232 -24.44 9.26 -28.71
CA GLU A 232 -25.49 10.26 -28.86
C GLU A 232 -25.26 11.46 -27.93
N PRO A 233 -25.44 12.70 -28.42
CA PRO A 233 -25.16 13.90 -27.64
C PRO A 233 -26.28 14.31 -26.69
N ASN A 234 -27.46 13.70 -26.86
CA ASN A 234 -28.68 14.11 -26.19
C ASN A 234 -28.63 13.81 -24.68
N TYR A 235 -29.03 14.79 -23.89
CA TYR A 235 -29.11 14.65 -22.45
C TYR A 235 -30.32 13.79 -22.04
N ARG A 236 -30.06 12.64 -21.42
CA ARG A 236 -31.10 11.61 -21.14
C ARG A 236 -32.21 12.05 -20.18
N ILE A 237 -31.99 13.07 -19.35
CA ILE A 237 -33.00 13.53 -18.37
C ILE A 237 -34.05 14.44 -19.02
N CYS A 238 -33.63 15.51 -19.71
CA CYS A 238 -34.56 16.51 -20.26
C CYS A 238 -34.68 16.48 -21.79
N GLY A 239 -33.89 15.65 -22.47
CA GLY A 239 -33.91 15.52 -23.93
C GLY A 239 -33.17 16.63 -24.69
N ALA A 240 -32.43 17.50 -24.00
CA ALA A 240 -31.63 18.55 -24.66
C ALA A 240 -30.64 17.95 -25.68
N PRO A 241 -30.34 18.64 -26.78
CA PRO A 241 -29.50 18.11 -27.85
C PRO A 241 -28.01 17.95 -27.45
N GLU A 242 -27.57 18.61 -26.39
CA GLU A 242 -26.17 18.62 -25.96
C GLU A 242 -26.03 18.46 -24.44
N GLU A 243 -25.27 17.45 -24.01
CA GLU A 243 -24.85 17.27 -22.63
C GLU A 243 -23.47 17.92 -22.38
N SER A 244 -23.48 19.17 -21.91
CA SER A 244 -22.31 19.90 -21.37
C SER A 244 -22.36 19.98 -19.84
N VAL A 245 -21.24 20.33 -19.20
CA VAL A 245 -21.20 20.57 -17.74
C VAL A 245 -22.14 21.70 -17.36
N GLU A 246 -22.14 22.80 -18.11
CA GLU A 246 -23.05 23.94 -17.94
C GLU A 246 -24.51 23.50 -18.08
N HIS A 247 -24.84 22.65 -19.07
CA HIS A 247 -26.20 22.16 -19.20
C HIS A 247 -26.61 21.29 -18.01
N VAL A 248 -25.82 20.26 -17.71
CA VAL A 248 -26.12 19.28 -16.66
C VAL A 248 -26.33 19.95 -15.31
N PHE A 249 -25.50 20.93 -14.94
CA PHE A 249 -25.52 21.49 -13.60
C PHE A 249 -26.16 22.87 -13.49
N LEU A 250 -26.22 23.66 -14.57
CA LEU A 250 -26.74 25.04 -14.50
C LEU A 250 -28.06 25.19 -15.26
N SER A 251 -28.10 24.92 -16.57
CA SER A 251 -29.27 25.30 -17.38
C SER A 251 -30.37 24.24 -17.48
N CYS A 252 -30.09 22.97 -17.16
CA CYS A 252 -31.08 21.90 -17.23
C CYS A 252 -32.28 22.17 -16.28
N PRO A 253 -33.53 22.02 -16.75
CA PRO A 253 -34.72 22.17 -15.89
C PRO A 253 -34.69 21.31 -14.63
N PHE A 254 -34.14 20.09 -14.72
CA PHE A 254 -33.98 19.17 -13.58
C PHE A 254 -33.01 19.74 -12.54
N ALA A 255 -31.85 20.23 -12.98
CA ALA A 255 -30.86 20.85 -12.10
C ALA A 255 -31.43 22.12 -11.45
N GLN A 256 -32.09 22.97 -12.24
CA GLN A 256 -32.75 24.19 -11.76
C GLN A 256 -33.80 23.90 -10.68
N ALA A 257 -34.64 22.88 -10.87
CA ALA A 257 -35.59 22.45 -9.85
C ALA A 257 -34.88 21.95 -8.58
N THR A 258 -33.83 21.14 -8.73
CA THR A 258 -33.03 20.61 -7.61
C THR A 258 -32.39 21.74 -6.80
N TRP A 259 -31.79 22.74 -7.47
CA TRP A 259 -31.16 23.88 -6.78
C TRP A 259 -32.15 24.77 -6.03
N ARG A 260 -33.37 24.95 -6.57
CA ARG A 260 -34.45 25.68 -5.87
C ARG A 260 -34.91 24.94 -4.62
N LEU A 261 -35.04 23.62 -4.68
CA LEU A 261 -35.38 22.77 -3.53
C LEU A 261 -34.28 22.78 -2.45
N LEU A 262 -33.02 22.92 -2.85
CA LEU A 262 -31.90 23.08 -1.92
C LEU A 262 -31.74 24.51 -1.40
N HIS A 263 -32.50 25.48 -1.92
CA HIS A 263 -32.35 26.90 -1.62
C HIS A 263 -30.91 27.38 -1.81
N ARG A 264 -30.32 27.14 -3.00
CA ARG A 264 -28.94 27.52 -3.31
C ARG A 264 -28.86 28.49 -4.50
N GLU A 265 -27.97 29.48 -4.37
CA GLU A 265 -27.76 30.55 -5.35
C GLU A 265 -27.24 30.05 -6.70
N ILE A 266 -26.73 28.82 -6.81
CA ILE A 266 -26.37 28.20 -8.11
C ILE A 266 -27.54 28.27 -9.11
N ALA A 267 -28.79 28.26 -8.65
CA ALA A 267 -29.97 28.40 -9.50
C ALA A 267 -29.98 29.70 -10.33
N THR A 268 -29.33 30.80 -9.87
CA THR A 268 -29.34 32.09 -10.55
C THR A 268 -28.33 32.18 -11.70
N CYS A 269 -27.36 31.27 -11.76
CA CYS A 269 -26.24 31.31 -12.70
C CYS A 269 -26.48 30.46 -13.97
N LYS A 270 -27.73 30.32 -14.43
CA LYS A 270 -28.10 29.39 -15.51
C LYS A 270 -27.38 29.62 -16.85
N ASP A 271 -26.93 30.85 -17.11
CA ASP A 271 -26.30 31.28 -18.37
C ASP A 271 -24.79 31.55 -18.21
N GLU A 272 -24.20 31.21 -17.05
CA GLU A 272 -22.80 31.46 -16.75
C GLU A 272 -21.89 30.27 -17.07
N ASN A 273 -20.58 30.52 -17.20
CA ASN A 273 -19.58 29.45 -17.21
C ASN A 273 -19.55 28.75 -15.84
N PHE A 274 -19.49 27.41 -15.84
CA PHE A 274 -19.54 26.62 -14.61
C PHE A 274 -18.45 26.99 -13.59
N ASN A 275 -17.22 27.24 -14.04
CA ASN A 275 -16.12 27.59 -13.15
C ASN A 275 -16.31 28.96 -12.49
N ASN A 276 -16.80 29.94 -13.24
CA ASN A 276 -17.06 31.30 -12.76
C ASN A 276 -18.24 31.33 -11.78
N CYS A 277 -19.33 30.65 -12.12
CA CYS A 277 -20.48 30.45 -11.24
C CYS A 277 -20.01 29.84 -9.91
N LEU A 278 -19.29 28.71 -9.97
CA LEU A 278 -18.88 28.01 -8.76
C LEU A 278 -17.87 28.83 -7.94
N ALA A 279 -16.95 29.55 -8.59
CA ALA A 279 -16.00 30.43 -7.90
C ALA A 279 -16.70 31.57 -7.14
N THR A 280 -17.73 32.17 -7.74
CA THR A 280 -18.53 33.24 -7.15
C THR A 280 -19.31 32.73 -5.95
N VAL A 281 -20.07 31.65 -6.15
CA VAL A 281 -20.93 31.08 -5.10
C VAL A 281 -20.09 30.51 -3.94
N PHE A 282 -18.94 29.88 -4.21
CA PHE A 282 -18.03 29.43 -3.14
C PHE A 282 -17.34 30.57 -2.40
N GLY A 283 -17.15 31.71 -3.06
CA GLY A 283 -16.52 32.88 -2.47
C GLY A 283 -17.30 33.41 -1.26
N SER A 284 -18.63 33.39 -1.35
CA SER A 284 -19.55 33.90 -0.33
C SER A 284 -20.14 32.82 0.59
N ALA A 285 -20.12 31.54 0.19
CA ALA A 285 -20.79 30.47 0.93
C ALA A 285 -20.13 30.12 2.29
N SER A 286 -20.98 29.79 3.28
CA SER A 286 -20.57 29.13 4.52
C SER A 286 -20.05 27.71 4.23
N VAL A 287 -19.36 27.08 5.20
CA VAL A 287 -18.86 25.70 5.05
C VAL A 287 -20.02 24.72 4.81
N VAL A 288 -21.14 24.90 5.51
CA VAL A 288 -22.34 24.06 5.38
C VAL A 288 -22.98 24.25 4.01
N ASP A 289 -23.14 25.50 3.57
CA ASP A 289 -23.72 25.77 2.25
C ASP A 289 -22.84 25.26 1.12
N GLY A 290 -21.53 25.44 1.23
CA GLY A 290 -20.56 24.87 0.30
C GLY A 290 -20.64 23.34 0.24
N ALA A 291 -20.79 22.66 1.39
CA ALA A 291 -20.96 21.21 1.42
C ALA A 291 -22.25 20.75 0.70
N VAL A 292 -23.38 21.41 0.98
CA VAL A 292 -24.67 21.12 0.32
C VAL A 292 -24.60 21.39 -1.19
N MET A 293 -23.90 22.44 -1.62
CA MET A 293 -23.71 22.72 -3.05
C MET A 293 -22.90 21.63 -3.76
N VAL A 294 -21.79 21.17 -3.17
CA VAL A 294 -20.97 20.08 -3.75
C VAL A 294 -21.74 18.76 -3.74
N ALA A 295 -22.50 18.48 -2.68
CA ALA A 295 -23.41 17.34 -2.62
C ALA A 295 -24.51 17.42 -3.69
N GLY A 296 -25.04 18.62 -3.97
CA GLY A 296 -26.01 18.84 -5.04
C GLY A 296 -25.46 18.53 -6.43
N ILE A 297 -24.22 18.95 -6.72
CA ILE A 297 -23.55 18.61 -8.00
C ILE A 297 -23.43 17.08 -8.11
N TRP A 298 -23.00 16.41 -7.04
CA TRP A 298 -22.90 14.96 -7.01
C TRP A 298 -24.27 14.27 -7.19
N ALA A 299 -25.32 14.75 -6.53
CA ALA A 299 -26.65 14.17 -6.62
C ALA A 299 -27.25 14.31 -8.03
N ILE A 300 -27.06 15.46 -8.68
CA ILE A 300 -27.46 15.67 -10.08
C ILE A 300 -26.67 14.73 -11.00
N TRP A 301 -25.36 14.58 -10.78
CA TRP A 301 -24.54 13.64 -11.55
C TRP A 301 -24.94 12.18 -11.32
N LYS A 302 -25.32 11.82 -10.09
CA LYS A 302 -25.85 10.49 -9.74
C LYS A 302 -27.16 10.22 -10.47
N ALA A 303 -28.08 11.19 -10.49
CA ALA A 303 -29.34 11.11 -11.24
C ALA A 303 -29.10 10.93 -12.75
N GLN A 304 -28.14 11.67 -13.31
CA GLN A 304 -27.72 11.51 -14.71
C GLN A 304 -27.21 10.08 -14.99
N ASN A 305 -26.36 9.54 -14.12
CA ASN A 305 -25.83 8.19 -14.32
C ASN A 305 -26.95 7.13 -14.24
N GLN A 306 -27.91 7.29 -13.33
CA GLN A 306 -29.06 6.38 -13.28
C GLN A 306 -29.93 6.47 -14.54
N ALA A 307 -30.12 7.68 -15.09
CA ALA A 307 -30.82 7.84 -16.36
C ALA A 307 -30.08 7.16 -17.52
N CYS A 308 -28.75 7.23 -17.55
CA CYS A 308 -27.92 6.63 -18.61
C CYS A 308 -27.81 5.10 -18.49
N TRP A 309 -27.55 4.57 -17.30
CA TRP A 309 -27.21 3.14 -17.10
C TRP A 309 -28.39 2.28 -16.66
N GLU A 310 -29.35 2.86 -15.92
CA GLU A 310 -30.54 2.14 -15.45
C GLU A 310 -31.82 2.50 -16.22
N LEU A 311 -31.75 3.47 -17.14
CA LEU A 311 -32.91 4.02 -17.86
C LEU A 311 -34.00 4.56 -16.92
N LYS A 312 -33.59 5.08 -15.75
CA LYS A 312 -34.49 5.64 -14.73
C LYS A 312 -34.18 7.11 -14.49
N VAL A 313 -35.17 7.97 -14.74
CA VAL A 313 -35.11 9.39 -14.39
C VAL A 313 -35.80 9.60 -13.04
N VAL A 314 -35.02 9.96 -12.02
CA VAL A 314 -35.56 10.29 -10.69
C VAL A 314 -36.17 11.69 -10.68
N ARG A 315 -36.99 11.98 -9.67
CA ARG A 315 -37.56 13.32 -9.49
C ARG A 315 -36.55 14.27 -8.81
N PRO A 316 -36.60 15.59 -9.07
CA PRO A 316 -35.70 16.57 -8.44
C PRO A 316 -35.70 16.53 -6.91
N GLU A 317 -36.83 16.20 -6.29
CA GLU A 317 -36.97 16.06 -4.83
C GLU A 317 -36.05 14.97 -4.28
N VAL A 318 -35.97 13.83 -4.98
CA VAL A 318 -35.12 12.70 -4.59
C VAL A 318 -33.64 13.07 -4.68
N ALA A 319 -33.25 13.80 -5.73
CA ALA A 319 -31.88 14.29 -5.87
C ALA A 319 -31.54 15.35 -4.80
N ALA A 320 -32.48 16.22 -4.46
CA ALA A 320 -32.31 17.18 -3.37
C ALA A 320 -32.18 16.49 -2.01
N ASP A 321 -32.95 15.42 -1.76
CA ASP A 321 -32.84 14.63 -0.54
C ASP A 321 -31.47 13.95 -0.42
N TRP A 322 -30.96 13.33 -1.49
CA TRP A 322 -29.59 12.79 -1.50
C TRP A 322 -28.54 13.86 -1.20
N ALA A 323 -28.67 15.05 -1.78
CA ALA A 323 -27.74 16.15 -1.55
C ALA A 323 -27.77 16.64 -0.08
N ARG A 324 -28.95 16.65 0.56
CA ARG A 324 -29.07 16.94 1.99
C ARG A 324 -28.45 15.82 2.81
N GLU A 325 -28.78 14.56 2.55
CA GLU A 325 -28.20 13.42 3.26
C GLU A 325 -26.67 13.40 3.18
N ASP A 326 -26.10 13.46 1.97
CA ASP A 326 -24.65 13.48 1.75
C ASP A 326 -23.98 14.74 2.33
N GLY A 327 -24.68 15.88 2.31
CA GLY A 327 -24.22 17.14 2.89
C GLY A 327 -24.24 17.15 4.43
N PHE A 328 -25.28 16.59 5.06
CA PHE A 328 -25.48 16.62 6.52
C PHE A 328 -24.80 15.45 7.24
N THR A 329 -24.77 14.24 6.67
CA THR A 329 -24.03 13.11 7.25
C THR A 329 -22.54 13.40 7.40
N SER A 330 -22.02 14.33 6.61
CA SER A 330 -20.62 14.73 6.63
C SER A 330 -20.32 15.95 7.54
N VAL A 331 -21.31 16.81 7.78
CA VAL A 331 -21.25 17.88 8.81
C VAL A 331 -21.48 17.33 10.21
N ALA A 332 -22.33 16.31 10.39
CA ALA A 332 -22.58 15.64 11.67
C ALA A 332 -21.37 14.87 12.23
N ALA A 333 -20.32 14.68 11.44
CA ALA A 333 -19.04 14.12 11.89
C ALA A 333 -18.15 15.13 12.63
N VAL A 334 -18.60 16.38 12.80
CA VAL A 334 -17.90 17.44 13.53
C VAL A 334 -18.67 17.77 14.79
N LEU A 335 -18.06 17.56 15.97
CA LEU A 335 -18.63 18.04 17.23
C LEU A 335 -18.60 19.57 17.21
N LEU A 336 -19.78 20.18 17.19
CA LEU A 336 -20.00 21.59 17.50
C LEU A 336 -20.69 21.67 18.86
N ASP A 337 -20.29 22.61 19.72
CA ASP A 337 -21.04 22.85 20.95
C ASP A 337 -22.39 23.53 20.63
N GLY A 338 -23.24 23.67 21.65
CA GLY A 338 -24.52 24.39 21.53
C GLY A 338 -24.39 25.87 21.11
N ALA A 339 -23.17 26.39 20.95
CA ALA A 339 -22.86 27.72 20.46
C ALA A 339 -22.23 27.74 19.05
N GLY A 340 -22.07 26.58 18.39
CA GLY A 340 -21.53 26.48 17.03
C GLY A 340 -20.00 26.52 16.94
N THR A 341 -19.28 26.31 18.04
CA THR A 341 -17.81 26.31 18.07
C THR A 341 -17.25 24.90 17.84
N PHE A 342 -16.20 24.78 17.03
CA PHE A 342 -15.54 23.51 16.67
C PHE A 342 -14.84 22.86 17.87
N ILE A 343 -15.19 21.62 18.22
CA ILE A 343 -14.61 20.86 19.35
C ILE A 343 -13.80 19.61 18.93
N GLY A 344 -13.87 19.17 17.67
CA GLY A 344 -13.05 18.06 17.14
C GLY A 344 -13.83 17.02 16.31
N GLY A 345 -13.14 16.31 15.42
CA GLY A 345 -13.71 15.28 14.52
C GLY A 345 -13.19 13.88 14.82
N PHE A 346 -14.08 12.88 14.90
CA PHE A 346 -13.75 11.47 15.11
C PHE A 346 -14.12 10.61 13.89
N ASN A 347 -13.21 9.72 13.47
CA ASN A 347 -13.45 8.64 12.51
C ASN A 347 -14.15 7.43 13.18
N LYS A 348 -15.36 7.61 13.73
CA LYS A 348 -16.23 6.50 14.14
C LYS A 348 -17.67 6.81 13.73
N LEU A 349 -18.32 5.85 13.07
CA LEU A 349 -19.77 5.85 12.84
C LEU A 349 -20.47 5.89 14.20
N VAL A 350 -21.16 6.99 14.49
CA VAL A 350 -22.13 7.08 15.57
C VAL A 350 -23.50 7.17 14.92
N THR A 351 -24.36 6.20 15.20
CA THR A 351 -25.81 6.31 15.00
C THR A 351 -26.32 7.38 15.96
N CYS A 352 -26.87 8.48 15.45
CA CYS A 352 -27.52 9.48 16.30
C CYS A 352 -29.04 9.20 16.37
N PRO A 353 -29.61 8.99 17.57
CA PRO A 353 -31.03 8.75 17.76
C PRO A 353 -31.79 10.08 17.93
N LEU A 354 -32.13 10.75 16.82
CA LEU A 354 -33.05 11.90 16.85
C LEU A 354 -33.90 11.97 15.57
N VAL A 355 -34.89 11.08 15.48
CA VAL A 355 -36.13 11.36 14.73
C VAL A 355 -37.30 11.15 15.69
N PRO A 356 -38.13 12.16 15.98
CA PRO A 356 -39.33 11.98 16.78
C PRO A 356 -40.34 11.12 16.03
N SER A 357 -40.91 10.14 16.73
CA SER A 357 -42.07 9.39 16.26
C SER A 357 -43.23 10.35 15.94
N LYS A 358 -43.78 10.24 14.73
CA LYS A 358 -45.17 10.63 14.46
C LYS A 358 -45.88 9.53 13.68
N ASN A 359 -46.93 9.05 14.35
CA ASN A 359 -47.93 8.08 13.93
C ASN A 359 -48.59 8.44 12.59
N TYR A 360 -48.81 7.44 11.75
CA TYR A 360 -50.02 7.35 10.93
C TYR A 360 -50.58 5.92 11.04
N LEU A 361 -51.61 5.77 11.86
CA LEU A 361 -52.63 4.73 11.76
C LEU A 361 -53.63 5.17 10.67
N GLY A 362 -53.99 4.28 9.74
CA GLY A 362 -55.16 4.49 8.88
C GLY A 362 -55.19 3.74 7.54
N SER A 363 -55.80 2.56 7.55
CA SER A 363 -56.64 1.92 6.51
C SER A 363 -56.10 1.60 5.09
N ALA A 364 -56.21 0.32 4.73
CA ALA A 364 -56.03 -0.30 3.40
C ALA A 364 -57.09 0.15 2.35
N PRO A 365 -57.01 -0.27 1.07
CA PRO A 365 -57.47 -1.63 0.71
C PRO A 365 -56.65 -2.37 -0.36
N ASP A 366 -56.80 -3.69 -0.32
CA ASP A 366 -56.48 -4.67 -1.36
C ASP A 366 -57.02 -4.29 -2.74
N GLN A 367 -56.19 -4.41 -3.78
CA GLN A 367 -56.61 -4.95 -5.08
C GLN A 367 -55.44 -5.72 -5.73
N ALA A 368 -55.57 -7.05 -5.76
CA ALA A 368 -54.86 -7.91 -6.69
C ALA A 368 -55.47 -7.77 -8.09
N PHE A 369 -54.67 -7.83 -9.16
CA PHE A 369 -54.99 -8.55 -10.41
C PHE A 369 -53.71 -8.81 -11.25
N THR A 370 -53.76 -9.96 -11.91
CA THR A 370 -52.73 -10.78 -12.57
C THR A 370 -52.45 -10.38 -14.04
N VAL A 371 -51.62 -11.22 -14.73
CA VAL A 371 -51.51 -11.45 -16.19
C VAL A 371 -50.28 -10.75 -16.83
N SER A 372 -49.35 -11.35 -17.58
CA SER A 372 -49.15 -12.70 -18.14
C SER A 372 -47.70 -12.87 -18.62
N ARG A 373 -47.17 -14.10 -18.54
CA ARG A 373 -46.06 -14.58 -19.37
C ARG A 373 -46.49 -14.61 -20.84
N PHE A 374 -45.66 -14.11 -21.75
CA PHE A 374 -45.65 -14.52 -23.15
C PHE A 374 -44.23 -14.72 -23.65
N ARG A 375 -43.97 -15.94 -24.15
CA ARG A 375 -42.79 -16.37 -24.92
C ARG A 375 -42.83 -15.75 -26.32
N PRO A 376 -41.70 -15.76 -27.03
CA PRO A 376 -41.69 -16.12 -28.44
C PRO A 376 -40.99 -17.46 -28.69
N SER A 377 -41.69 -18.34 -29.37
CA SER A 377 -41.19 -19.54 -30.06
C SER A 377 -40.95 -19.21 -31.53
N PHE A 378 -39.96 -19.83 -32.19
CA PHE A 378 -39.98 -20.29 -33.61
C PHE A 378 -38.68 -21.13 -33.81
N SER A 379 -38.75 -22.46 -33.82
CA SER A 379 -39.05 -23.42 -34.91
C SER A 379 -37.85 -23.78 -35.79
N GLN A 380 -37.48 -25.06 -35.76
CA GLN A 380 -36.58 -25.73 -36.71
C GLN A 380 -37.28 -25.95 -38.05
N THR A 381 -36.55 -25.77 -39.15
CA THR A 381 -36.73 -26.52 -40.41
C THR A 381 -35.38 -26.71 -41.11
N THR A 382 -35.10 -27.95 -41.50
CA THR A 382 -33.97 -28.43 -42.30
C THR A 382 -34.25 -28.40 -43.80
N SER A 383 -33.29 -28.00 -44.65
CA SER A 383 -32.87 -28.72 -45.88
C SER A 383 -31.87 -27.92 -46.77
N GLY A 384 -30.82 -28.61 -47.25
CA GLY A 384 -30.47 -28.73 -48.69
C GLY A 384 -29.69 -27.65 -49.47
N SER A 385 -28.39 -27.93 -49.66
CA SER A 385 -27.52 -27.80 -50.87
C SER A 385 -27.21 -26.45 -51.58
N GLU A 386 -25.90 -26.15 -51.58
CA GLU A 386 -25.00 -25.64 -52.65
C GLU A 386 -25.34 -24.41 -53.51
N HIS A 387 -24.51 -23.36 -53.41
CA HIS A 387 -23.56 -22.97 -54.47
C HIS A 387 -22.56 -21.88 -54.02
N ARG A 388 -21.32 -22.01 -54.52
CA ARG A 388 -20.17 -21.11 -54.30
C ARG A 388 -20.43 -19.70 -54.81
N THR A 389 -19.94 -18.69 -54.09
CA THR A 389 -19.10 -17.63 -54.66
C THR A 389 -18.32 -16.91 -53.56
N SER A 390 -17.02 -16.79 -53.82
CA SER A 390 -15.95 -16.30 -52.95
C SER A 390 -15.84 -14.78 -52.95
N ILE A 391 -15.88 -14.14 -51.78
CA ILE A 391 -15.21 -12.83 -51.56
C ILE A 391 -14.66 -12.82 -50.12
N HIS A 392 -13.32 -12.77 -50.01
CA HIS A 392 -12.57 -12.58 -48.77
C HIS A 392 -12.76 -11.17 -48.21
N PRO A 393 -12.89 -11.03 -46.88
CA PRO A 393 -11.95 -10.18 -46.17
C PRO A 393 -11.35 -10.86 -44.94
N LEU A 394 -10.13 -10.44 -44.62
CA LEU A 394 -9.21 -10.95 -43.62
C LEU A 394 -9.84 -11.09 -42.23
N PHE A 395 -10.12 -12.33 -41.80
CA PHE A 395 -10.33 -12.67 -40.39
C PHE A 395 -8.98 -13.00 -39.76
N VAL A 396 -8.57 -12.18 -38.80
CA VAL A 396 -7.56 -12.55 -37.79
C VAL A 396 -8.15 -13.70 -36.96
N PRO A 397 -7.48 -14.85 -36.80
CA PRO A 397 -8.02 -15.94 -36.00
C PRO A 397 -8.05 -15.51 -34.53
N ILE A 398 -9.25 -15.33 -33.99
CA ILE A 398 -9.48 -15.40 -32.55
C ILE A 398 -9.20 -16.86 -32.18
N PHE A 399 -8.01 -17.12 -31.63
CA PHE A 399 -7.74 -18.35 -30.91
C PHE A 399 -8.70 -18.39 -29.70
N LEU A 400 -9.82 -19.08 -29.85
CA LEU A 400 -10.54 -19.64 -28.73
C LEU A 400 -9.61 -20.67 -28.09
N TRP A 401 -8.83 -20.23 -27.10
CA TRP A 401 -8.17 -21.14 -26.16
C TRP A 401 -9.27 -21.91 -25.44
N SER A 402 -9.51 -23.13 -25.90
CA SER A 402 -10.09 -24.19 -25.10
C SER A 402 -9.19 -24.37 -23.87
N PHE A 403 -9.48 -23.69 -22.77
CA PHE A 403 -8.85 -23.96 -21.48
C PHE A 403 -9.17 -25.42 -21.10
N ARG A 404 -8.20 -26.31 -21.32
CA ARG A 404 -8.15 -27.57 -20.58
C ARG A 404 -7.92 -27.19 -19.12
N MET A 405 -8.79 -27.69 -18.24
CA MET A 405 -8.58 -27.68 -16.80
C MET A 405 -7.34 -28.53 -16.50
N GLU A 406 -6.16 -27.91 -16.42
CA GLU A 406 -4.93 -28.59 -16.02
C GLU A 406 -4.90 -28.67 -14.48
N GLY A 407 -4.68 -29.87 -13.95
CA GLY A 407 -4.58 -30.11 -12.51
C GLY A 407 -3.25 -29.64 -11.91
N LEU A 408 -3.08 -29.89 -10.61
CA LEU A 408 -1.86 -29.56 -9.87
C LEU A 408 -0.58 -30.17 -10.49
N LEU A 409 0.45 -29.33 -10.71
CA LEU A 409 1.72 -29.67 -11.36
C LEU A 409 2.75 -30.21 -10.35
N VAL A 410 2.40 -31.28 -9.64
CA VAL A 410 3.14 -31.86 -8.51
C VAL A 410 4.65 -31.99 -8.78
N GLU A 411 5.05 -32.67 -9.85
CA GLU A 411 6.47 -32.91 -10.15
C GLU A 411 7.25 -31.61 -10.42
N LYS A 412 6.59 -30.58 -10.97
CA LYS A 412 7.22 -29.27 -11.19
C LYS A 412 7.41 -28.53 -9.88
N HIS A 413 6.42 -28.55 -8.98
CA HIS A 413 6.56 -27.94 -7.66
C HIS A 413 7.66 -28.62 -6.83
N ILE A 414 7.77 -29.95 -6.88
CA ILE A 414 8.87 -30.68 -6.23
C ILE A 414 10.22 -30.20 -6.77
N LYS A 415 10.38 -30.16 -8.10
CA LYS A 415 11.61 -29.68 -8.73
C LYS A 415 11.94 -28.23 -8.35
N TYR A 416 10.93 -27.35 -8.35
CA TYR A 416 11.06 -25.95 -7.95
C TYR A 416 11.59 -25.80 -6.52
N ILE A 417 10.95 -26.48 -5.54
CA ILE A 417 11.38 -26.43 -4.14
C ILE A 417 12.81 -26.96 -3.95
N LEU A 418 13.17 -28.06 -4.64
CA LEU A 418 14.52 -28.62 -4.55
C LEU A 418 15.59 -27.69 -5.17
N SER A 419 15.24 -26.92 -6.20
CA SER A 419 16.15 -25.97 -6.85
C SER A 419 16.55 -24.80 -5.93
N ALA A 420 15.70 -24.45 -4.96
CA ALA A 420 16.00 -23.38 -3.99
C ALA A 420 17.23 -23.68 -3.12
N LYS A 421 17.66 -24.95 -3.03
CA LYS A 421 18.91 -25.35 -2.35
C LYS A 421 20.17 -24.94 -3.11
N GLU A 422 20.10 -24.92 -4.44
CA GLU A 422 21.25 -24.78 -5.34
C GLU A 422 21.62 -23.31 -5.58
N SER A 423 20.67 -22.39 -5.39
CA SER A 423 20.82 -20.96 -5.63
C SER A 423 21.31 -20.20 -4.37
N LYS A 424 22.52 -20.50 -3.88
CA LYS A 424 23.06 -19.76 -2.70
C LYS A 424 23.66 -18.40 -3.04
N ASP A 425 24.14 -18.22 -4.28
CA ASP A 425 24.87 -17.01 -4.72
C ASP A 425 24.00 -15.96 -5.43
N GLU A 426 22.70 -16.20 -5.57
CA GLU A 426 21.77 -15.24 -6.19
C GLU A 426 21.34 -14.13 -5.23
N PHE A 427 20.99 -12.96 -5.77
CA PHE A 427 20.63 -11.79 -4.98
C PHE A 427 19.38 -12.04 -4.11
N GLU A 428 18.40 -12.75 -4.65
CA GLU A 428 17.17 -13.15 -3.98
C GLU A 428 17.47 -14.02 -2.74
N SER A 429 18.42 -14.94 -2.86
CA SER A 429 18.89 -15.78 -1.74
C SER A 429 19.49 -14.95 -0.60
N VAL A 430 20.26 -13.91 -0.93
CA VAL A 430 20.88 -13.00 0.06
C VAL A 430 19.82 -12.11 0.73
N VAL A 431 18.88 -11.57 -0.03
CA VAL A 431 17.82 -10.70 0.54
C VAL A 431 16.89 -11.49 1.48
N MET A 432 16.70 -12.78 1.22
CA MET A 432 15.86 -13.68 2.02
C MET A 432 16.64 -14.41 3.12
N GLU A 433 17.92 -14.11 3.32
CA GLU A 433 18.78 -14.79 4.30
C GLU A 433 18.20 -14.68 5.73
N HIS A 434 17.67 -13.51 6.08
CA HIS A 434 17.09 -13.25 7.40
C HIS A 434 15.87 -14.12 7.74
N LEU A 435 15.24 -14.80 6.77
CA LEU A 435 14.08 -15.67 6.95
C LEU A 435 14.30 -17.09 6.41
N ARG A 436 15.57 -17.49 6.20
CA ARG A 436 15.94 -18.78 5.58
C ARG A 436 15.32 -19.98 6.29
N LEU A 437 15.24 -19.95 7.61
CA LEU A 437 14.63 -21.00 8.43
C LEU A 437 13.11 -21.13 8.21
N ASN A 438 12.39 -20.03 8.02
CA ASN A 438 10.99 -20.10 7.60
C ASN A 438 10.88 -20.66 6.17
N GLY A 439 11.77 -20.26 5.27
CA GLY A 439 11.86 -20.82 3.92
C GLY A 439 12.05 -22.34 3.91
N ALA A 440 12.92 -22.85 4.80
CA ALA A 440 13.11 -24.29 4.98
C ALA A 440 11.83 -24.97 5.48
N TYR A 441 11.14 -24.39 6.47
CA TYR A 441 9.85 -24.90 6.95
C TYR A 441 8.80 -24.97 5.83
N TRP A 442 8.61 -23.89 5.06
CA TRP A 442 7.65 -23.85 3.95
C TRP A 442 7.97 -24.89 2.88
N GLY A 443 9.22 -24.96 2.44
CA GLY A 443 9.65 -25.92 1.42
C GLY A 443 9.51 -27.37 1.87
N LEU A 444 9.97 -27.70 3.08
CA LEU A 444 9.91 -29.06 3.61
C LEU A 444 8.49 -29.53 3.89
N THR A 445 7.65 -28.63 4.40
CA THR A 445 6.23 -28.95 4.62
C THR A 445 5.51 -29.17 3.30
N THR A 446 5.81 -28.36 2.28
CA THR A 446 5.30 -28.57 0.91
C THR A 446 5.70 -29.95 0.39
N LEU A 447 6.97 -30.33 0.54
CA LEU A 447 7.46 -31.64 0.14
C LEU A 447 6.77 -32.77 0.91
N ASP A 448 6.50 -32.62 2.21
CA ASP A 448 5.79 -33.64 2.97
C ASP A 448 4.33 -33.81 2.53
N ILE A 449 3.61 -32.70 2.29
CA ILE A 449 2.24 -32.73 1.75
C ILE A 449 2.19 -33.45 0.41
N LEU A 450 3.22 -33.28 -0.42
CA LEU A 450 3.40 -33.95 -1.71
C LEU A 450 3.99 -35.37 -1.61
N GLY A 451 4.26 -35.88 -0.40
CA GLY A 451 4.81 -37.23 -0.16
C GLY A 451 6.29 -37.40 -0.55
N LYS A 452 7.06 -36.31 -0.59
CA LYS A 452 8.45 -36.24 -1.06
C LYS A 452 9.42 -35.62 -0.05
N ILE A 453 9.11 -35.62 1.25
CA ILE A 453 10.03 -35.10 2.28
C ILE A 453 11.42 -35.76 2.23
N ASN A 454 11.49 -37.06 1.88
CA ASN A 454 12.73 -37.82 1.74
C ASN A 454 13.61 -37.39 0.54
N ALA A 455 13.15 -36.45 -0.29
CA ALA A 455 13.98 -35.85 -1.34
C ALA A 455 15.04 -34.89 -0.78
N VAL A 456 14.90 -34.47 0.49
CA VAL A 456 15.88 -33.64 1.20
C VAL A 456 16.53 -34.47 2.29
N ASP A 457 17.87 -34.41 2.36
CA ASP A 457 18.63 -35.15 3.36
C ASP A 457 18.57 -34.46 4.74
N GLN A 458 17.91 -35.12 5.69
CA GLN A 458 17.83 -34.67 7.08
C GLN A 458 19.20 -34.52 7.75
N VAL A 459 20.22 -35.25 7.30
CA VAL A 459 21.59 -35.18 7.83
C VAL A 459 22.25 -33.84 7.53
N GLU A 460 21.81 -33.12 6.50
CA GLU A 460 22.26 -31.76 6.21
C GLU A 460 21.41 -30.71 6.93
N VAL A 461 20.09 -30.90 6.95
CA VAL A 461 19.16 -29.88 7.47
C VAL A 461 19.24 -29.77 8.99
N ILE A 462 19.24 -30.88 9.73
CA ILE A 462 19.17 -30.87 11.19
C ILE A 462 20.39 -30.14 11.80
N PRO A 463 21.65 -30.44 11.43
CA PRO A 463 22.79 -29.70 11.95
C PRO A 463 22.74 -28.20 11.64
N TRP A 464 22.26 -27.81 10.45
CA TRP A 464 22.11 -26.40 10.09
C TRP A 464 21.04 -25.69 10.93
N VAL A 465 19.89 -26.32 11.18
CA VAL A 465 18.86 -25.79 12.08
C VAL A 465 19.44 -25.57 13.48
N LEU A 466 20.18 -26.55 14.01
CA LEU A 466 20.81 -26.44 15.34
C LEU A 466 21.88 -25.34 15.41
N GLN A 467 22.61 -25.07 14.32
CA GLN A 467 23.54 -23.95 14.24
C GLN A 467 22.86 -22.58 14.29
N CYS A 468 21.55 -22.51 14.01
CA CYS A 468 20.77 -21.28 14.14
C CYS A 468 20.29 -21.01 15.58
N GLN A 469 20.48 -21.96 16.51
CA GLN A 469 20.08 -21.81 17.91
C GLN A 469 21.06 -20.94 18.70
N HIS A 470 20.53 -20.04 19.52
CA HIS A 470 21.30 -19.16 20.38
C HIS A 470 21.44 -19.69 21.82
N GLU A 471 22.36 -19.09 22.57
CA GLU A 471 22.53 -19.36 23.99
C GLU A 471 21.26 -19.08 24.81
N SER A 472 20.43 -18.14 24.35
CA SER A 472 19.14 -17.82 24.97
C SER A 472 18.12 -18.96 24.87
N GLY A 473 18.31 -19.89 23.92
CA GLY A 473 17.36 -20.97 23.60
C GLY A 473 16.57 -20.72 22.31
N GLY A 474 16.40 -19.47 21.90
CA GLY A 474 15.71 -19.09 20.67
C GLY A 474 16.52 -19.40 19.40
N PHE A 475 15.83 -19.54 18.27
CA PHE A 475 16.45 -19.71 16.97
C PHE A 475 16.42 -18.42 16.17
N SER A 476 17.40 -18.27 15.29
CA SER A 476 17.53 -17.18 14.33
C SER A 476 17.10 -17.61 12.93
N GLY A 477 16.85 -16.65 12.06
CA GLY A 477 16.41 -16.93 10.68
C GLY A 477 17.50 -17.55 9.80
N ASN A 478 18.77 -17.33 10.14
CA ASN A 478 19.95 -18.01 9.61
C ASN A 478 21.13 -17.86 10.57
N ILE A 479 22.20 -18.62 10.36
CA ILE A 479 23.43 -18.56 11.17
C ILE A 479 23.95 -17.12 11.25
N GLY A 480 24.17 -16.64 12.47
CA GLY A 480 24.70 -15.29 12.73
C GLY A 480 23.66 -14.17 12.79
N HIS A 481 22.37 -14.48 12.64
CA HIS A 481 21.27 -13.54 12.87
C HIS A 481 20.75 -13.62 14.31
N ASP A 482 19.99 -12.62 14.75
CA ASP A 482 19.40 -12.59 16.09
C ASP A 482 18.26 -13.61 16.26
N PRO A 483 18.06 -14.15 17.48
CA PRO A 483 16.98 -15.09 17.74
C PRO A 483 15.63 -14.38 17.82
N HIS A 484 14.59 -14.99 17.26
CA HIS A 484 13.23 -14.46 17.27
C HIS A 484 12.22 -15.61 17.33
N ILE A 485 11.09 -15.40 17.99
CA ILE A 485 10.10 -16.45 18.23
C ILE A 485 9.54 -17.08 16.94
N LEU A 486 9.41 -16.28 15.87
CA LEU A 486 9.02 -16.73 14.52
C LEU A 486 9.94 -17.82 13.96
N TYR A 487 11.26 -17.67 14.13
CA TYR A 487 12.25 -18.62 13.66
C TYR A 487 12.31 -19.83 14.59
N THR A 488 12.12 -19.62 15.90
CA THR A 488 12.00 -20.69 16.90
C THR A 488 10.87 -21.66 16.56
N LEU A 489 9.67 -21.16 16.20
CA LEU A 489 8.58 -22.04 15.76
C LEU A 489 8.96 -22.80 14.48
N SER A 490 9.53 -22.13 13.48
CA SER A 490 9.94 -22.82 12.24
C SER A 490 11.02 -23.88 12.49
N ALA A 491 11.97 -23.67 13.40
CA ALA A 491 12.90 -24.73 13.83
C ALA A 491 12.16 -25.93 14.43
N ILE A 492 11.24 -25.68 15.38
CA ILE A 492 10.43 -26.74 16.00
C ILE A 492 9.62 -27.50 14.95
N GLN A 493 9.00 -26.79 14.01
CA GLN A 493 8.22 -27.39 12.92
C GLN A 493 9.09 -28.22 11.97
N VAL A 494 10.28 -27.74 11.59
CA VAL A 494 11.22 -28.50 10.74
C VAL A 494 11.67 -29.78 11.44
N LEU A 495 12.03 -29.69 12.71
CA LEU A 495 12.42 -30.86 13.50
C LEU A 495 11.25 -31.83 13.73
N ALA A 496 10.04 -31.31 13.91
CA ALA A 496 8.81 -32.09 13.98
C ALA A 496 8.57 -32.90 12.70
N LEU A 497 8.74 -32.29 11.51
CA LEU A 497 8.58 -32.99 10.22
C LEU A 497 9.51 -34.20 10.11
N PHE A 498 10.76 -34.08 10.59
CA PHE A 498 11.75 -35.16 10.56
C PHE A 498 11.68 -36.13 11.75
N ASP A 499 10.72 -35.95 12.67
CA ASP A 499 10.63 -36.73 13.92
C ASP A 499 11.90 -36.63 14.78
N LYS A 500 12.40 -35.39 14.93
CA LYS A 500 13.67 -35.05 15.58
C LYS A 500 13.53 -33.96 16.62
N LEU A 501 12.42 -33.93 17.35
CA LEU A 501 12.28 -33.00 18.49
C LEU A 501 13.19 -33.39 19.67
N ASP A 502 13.64 -34.64 19.73
CA ASP A 502 14.53 -35.18 20.76
C ASP A 502 15.93 -34.56 20.77
N VAL A 503 16.35 -33.91 19.67
CA VAL A 503 17.65 -33.21 19.62
C VAL A 503 17.63 -31.85 20.31
N LEU A 504 16.45 -31.34 20.68
CA LEU A 504 16.31 -30.05 21.35
C LEU A 504 16.49 -30.20 22.86
N ASP A 505 17.17 -29.21 23.45
CA ASP A 505 16.98 -28.89 24.86
C ASP A 505 15.61 -28.19 25.02
N ILE A 506 14.58 -28.99 25.25
CA ILE A 506 13.18 -28.54 25.32
C ILE A 506 12.99 -27.51 26.44
N ASP A 507 13.64 -27.69 27.58
CA ASP A 507 13.51 -26.76 28.71
C ASP A 507 14.13 -25.41 28.36
N LYS A 508 15.29 -25.40 27.69
CA LYS A 508 15.91 -24.16 27.23
C LYS A 508 15.07 -23.41 26.20
N VAL A 509 14.51 -24.10 25.21
CA VAL A 509 13.65 -23.48 24.17
C VAL A 509 12.35 -22.97 24.78
N SER A 510 11.72 -23.76 25.65
CA SER A 510 10.47 -23.36 26.30
C SER A 510 10.66 -22.19 27.28
N ASN A 511 11.78 -22.13 28.00
CA ASN A 511 12.12 -20.99 28.86
C ASN A 511 12.35 -19.70 28.06
N TYR A 512 12.99 -19.77 26.88
CA TYR A 512 13.11 -18.62 25.98
C TYR A 512 11.73 -18.08 25.58
N ILE A 513 10.83 -18.96 25.14
CA ILE A 513 9.48 -18.59 24.71
C ILE A 513 8.68 -18.00 25.89
N ALA A 514 8.73 -18.65 27.06
CA ALA A 514 8.02 -18.18 28.24
C ALA A 514 8.53 -16.82 28.72
N GLY A 515 9.83 -16.55 28.62
CA GLY A 515 10.43 -15.26 28.95
C GLY A 515 9.99 -14.09 28.06
N LEU A 516 9.32 -14.36 26.94
CA LEU A 516 8.77 -13.33 26.05
C LEU A 516 7.31 -12.96 26.37
N GLN A 517 6.68 -13.62 27.35
CA GLN A 517 5.34 -13.26 27.79
C GLN A 517 5.37 -11.97 28.63
N ASN A 518 4.57 -10.99 28.24
CA ASN A 518 4.41 -9.72 28.95
C ASN A 518 3.35 -9.81 30.06
N GLU A 519 3.33 -8.84 30.95
CA GLU A 519 2.44 -8.83 32.14
C GLU A 519 0.94 -8.89 31.79
N ASP A 520 0.56 -8.32 30.65
CA ASP A 520 -0.81 -8.27 30.12
C ASP A 520 -1.23 -9.55 29.38
N GLY A 521 -0.33 -10.53 29.25
CA GLY A 521 -0.54 -11.78 28.53
C GLY A 521 -0.12 -11.75 27.06
N SER A 522 0.24 -10.59 26.52
CA SER A 522 0.80 -10.49 25.18
C SER A 522 2.18 -11.14 25.10
N PHE A 523 2.69 -11.35 23.88
CA PHE A 523 4.05 -11.86 23.66
C PHE A 523 4.85 -10.86 22.85
N SER A 524 6.10 -10.67 23.26
CA SER A 524 7.10 -9.97 22.47
C SER A 524 7.72 -10.93 21.44
N GLY A 525 8.08 -10.42 20.25
CA GLY A 525 8.71 -11.23 19.20
C GLY A 525 10.13 -11.68 19.56
N ASP A 526 10.85 -10.80 20.27
CA ASP A 526 12.19 -10.96 20.79
C ASP A 526 12.42 -9.97 21.97
N MET A 527 13.68 -9.77 22.35
CA MET A 527 14.07 -8.87 23.44
C MET A 527 13.82 -7.37 23.18
N TRP A 528 13.47 -6.97 21.96
CA TRP A 528 13.22 -5.57 21.59
C TRP A 528 11.77 -5.13 21.79
N GLY A 529 10.88 -6.05 22.14
CA GLY A 529 9.56 -5.73 22.69
C GLY A 529 8.48 -5.35 21.67
N GLU A 530 8.62 -5.74 20.39
CA GLU A 530 7.49 -5.66 19.45
C GLU A 530 6.39 -6.63 19.93
N VAL A 531 5.16 -6.13 20.06
CA VAL A 531 4.00 -6.94 20.44
C VAL A 531 3.05 -7.11 19.25
N ASP A 532 2.67 -8.35 18.98
CA ASP A 532 1.73 -8.73 17.92
C ASP A 532 1.02 -10.04 18.28
N THR A 533 -0.27 -10.18 17.95
CA THR A 533 -1.03 -11.44 18.12
C THR A 533 -0.43 -12.63 17.35
N ARG A 534 0.38 -12.37 16.31
CA ARG A 534 1.23 -13.38 15.67
C ARG A 534 2.15 -14.06 16.69
N PHE A 535 2.75 -13.30 17.61
CA PHE A 535 3.67 -13.84 18.60
C PHE A 535 2.95 -14.65 19.67
N SER A 536 1.71 -14.29 20.01
CA SER A 536 0.86 -15.13 20.87
C SER A 536 0.60 -16.50 20.25
N TYR A 537 0.21 -16.54 18.97
CA TYR A 537 0.05 -17.80 18.24
C TYR A 537 1.35 -18.61 18.17
N VAL A 538 2.45 -17.95 17.82
CA VAL A 538 3.75 -18.61 17.66
C VAL A 538 4.24 -19.19 18.98
N ALA A 539 4.06 -18.48 20.10
CA ALA A 539 4.40 -18.97 21.44
C ALA A 539 3.55 -20.19 21.82
N ILE A 540 2.23 -20.07 21.70
CA ILE A 540 1.28 -21.13 22.05
C ILE A 540 1.51 -22.37 21.19
N SER A 541 1.67 -22.22 19.87
CA SER A 541 1.93 -23.33 18.96
C SER A 541 3.26 -24.02 19.26
N SER A 542 4.32 -23.25 19.53
CA SER A 542 5.64 -23.79 19.87
C SER A 542 5.58 -24.62 21.15
N LEU A 543 5.00 -24.06 22.22
CA LEU A 543 4.89 -24.74 23.51
C LEU A 543 3.95 -25.94 23.46
N ALA A 544 2.89 -25.89 22.66
CA ALA A 544 2.00 -27.03 22.46
C ALA A 544 2.72 -28.21 21.76
N LEU A 545 3.48 -27.93 20.69
CA LEU A 545 4.30 -28.95 20.01
C LEU A 545 5.39 -29.52 20.92
N LEU A 546 5.92 -28.72 21.84
CA LEU A 546 6.90 -29.15 22.85
C LEU A 546 6.28 -29.76 24.11
N ARG A 547 4.94 -29.81 24.22
CA ARG A 547 4.19 -30.26 25.42
C ARG A 547 4.59 -29.49 26.70
N LYS A 548 4.74 -28.17 26.58
CA LYS A 548 5.20 -27.22 27.62
C LYS A 548 4.30 -25.98 27.73
N LEU A 549 3.01 -26.10 27.43
CA LEU A 549 2.05 -24.97 27.56
C LEU A 549 1.94 -24.45 29.00
N ASP A 550 2.24 -25.29 29.99
CA ASP A 550 2.28 -24.97 31.41
C ASP A 550 3.41 -24.00 31.80
N ASN A 551 4.35 -23.72 30.89
CA ASN A 551 5.41 -22.73 31.13
C ASN A 551 4.95 -21.27 31.01
N ILE A 552 3.72 -21.01 30.54
CA ILE A 552 3.17 -19.65 30.36
C ILE A 552 1.83 -19.49 31.09
N ASP A 553 1.45 -18.25 31.34
CA ASP A 553 0.10 -17.91 31.78
C ASP A 553 -0.87 -17.98 30.58
N VAL A 554 -1.41 -19.17 30.32
CA VAL A 554 -2.33 -19.42 29.19
C VAL A 554 -3.60 -18.57 29.31
N GLU A 555 -4.12 -18.37 30.52
CA GLU A 555 -5.34 -17.60 30.73
C GLU A 555 -5.14 -16.14 30.33
N LYS A 556 -4.05 -15.50 30.78
CA LYS A 556 -3.71 -14.14 30.34
C LYS A 556 -3.46 -14.05 28.85
N ALA A 557 -2.79 -15.02 28.25
CA ALA A 557 -2.56 -15.04 26.80
C ALA A 557 -3.88 -15.06 26.02
N VAL A 558 -4.83 -15.89 26.45
CA VAL A 558 -6.18 -15.94 25.88
C VAL A 558 -6.91 -14.61 26.09
N GLN A 559 -6.87 -14.01 27.29
CA GLN A 559 -7.50 -12.70 27.53
C GLN A 559 -6.91 -11.60 26.64
N TYR A 560 -5.60 -11.56 26.44
CA TYR A 560 -4.96 -10.61 25.54
C TYR A 560 -5.44 -10.79 24.08
N ILE A 561 -5.48 -12.03 23.58
CA ILE A 561 -6.00 -12.34 22.23
C ILE A 561 -7.44 -11.84 22.08
N LEU A 562 -8.29 -12.08 23.08
CA LEU A 562 -9.69 -11.65 23.05
C LEU A 562 -9.85 -10.13 23.10
N SER A 563 -8.93 -9.42 23.77
CA SER A 563 -8.90 -7.96 23.76
C SER A 563 -8.58 -7.36 22.37
N CYS A 564 -8.03 -8.18 21.45
CA CYS A 564 -7.79 -7.82 20.06
C CYS A 564 -8.99 -8.08 19.12
N LYS A 565 -10.11 -8.60 19.65
CA LYS A 565 -11.34 -8.86 18.89
C LYS A 565 -12.05 -7.55 18.53
N ASN A 566 -12.51 -7.45 17.29
CA ASN A 566 -13.21 -6.29 16.75
C ASN A 566 -14.72 -6.51 16.63
N VAL A 567 -15.45 -5.41 16.35
CA VAL A 567 -16.91 -5.40 16.18
C VAL A 567 -17.40 -6.23 14.99
N ASP A 568 -16.52 -6.52 14.04
CA ASP A 568 -16.79 -7.37 12.88
C ASP A 568 -16.46 -8.85 13.12
N GLY A 569 -16.17 -9.22 14.38
CA GLY A 569 -15.81 -10.58 14.79
C GLY A 569 -14.36 -10.95 14.53
N GLY A 570 -13.62 -10.16 13.73
CA GLY A 570 -12.21 -10.39 13.40
C GLY A 570 -11.24 -9.96 14.49
N PHE A 571 -9.95 -10.11 14.22
CA PHE A 571 -8.86 -9.79 15.14
C PHE A 571 -7.78 -8.96 14.44
N GLY A 572 -7.22 -7.99 15.17
CA GLY A 572 -6.06 -7.21 14.76
C GLY A 572 -4.74 -7.67 15.41
N CYS A 573 -3.65 -6.96 15.11
CA CYS A 573 -2.31 -7.27 15.65
C CYS A 573 -2.16 -6.90 17.12
N THR A 574 -2.92 -5.91 17.58
CA THR A 574 -2.96 -5.39 18.95
C THR A 574 -4.39 -4.89 19.23
N PRO A 575 -4.76 -4.62 20.50
CA PRO A 575 -6.09 -4.11 20.84
C PRO A 575 -6.45 -2.84 20.05
N GLY A 576 -7.57 -2.88 19.33
CA GLY A 576 -8.05 -1.77 18.50
C GLY A 576 -7.46 -1.70 17.08
N ALA A 577 -6.54 -2.60 16.70
CA ALA A 577 -6.06 -2.72 15.32
C ALA A 577 -7.11 -3.36 14.40
N GLU A 578 -7.11 -2.99 13.12
CA GLU A 578 -8.06 -3.48 12.11
C GLU A 578 -7.99 -5.01 11.94
N SER A 579 -9.15 -5.64 11.71
CA SER A 579 -9.27 -7.05 11.37
C SER A 579 -8.54 -7.39 10.07
N HIS A 580 -7.71 -8.43 10.10
CA HIS A 580 -6.96 -8.92 8.94
C HIS A 580 -6.83 -10.44 8.98
N ALA A 581 -6.93 -11.10 7.82
CA ALA A 581 -6.97 -12.55 7.72
C ALA A 581 -5.77 -13.25 8.38
N GLY A 582 -4.57 -12.67 8.32
CA GLY A 582 -3.38 -13.24 8.94
C GLY A 582 -3.45 -13.20 10.47
N GLN A 583 -3.86 -12.06 11.02
CA GLN A 583 -4.09 -11.92 12.46
C GLN A 583 -5.25 -12.79 12.94
N ILE A 584 -6.32 -12.91 12.16
CA ILE A 584 -7.44 -13.81 12.46
C ILE A 584 -6.96 -15.26 12.53
N PHE A 585 -6.17 -15.72 11.55
CA PHE A 585 -5.57 -17.06 11.58
C PHE A 585 -4.76 -17.27 12.86
N CYS A 586 -3.89 -16.34 13.23
CA CYS A 586 -3.10 -16.44 14.46
C CYS A 586 -3.98 -16.51 15.72
N CYS A 587 -4.94 -15.59 15.87
CA CYS A 587 -5.82 -15.56 17.04
C CYS A 587 -6.70 -16.80 17.13
N VAL A 588 -7.36 -17.20 16.04
CA VAL A 588 -8.23 -18.38 16.00
C VAL A 588 -7.42 -19.65 16.20
N GLY A 589 -6.23 -19.76 15.60
CA GLY A 589 -5.30 -20.88 15.78
C GLY A 589 -4.85 -21.02 17.23
N ALA A 590 -4.47 -19.92 17.88
CA ALA A 590 -4.11 -19.91 19.29
C ALA A 590 -5.28 -20.33 20.19
N LEU A 591 -6.49 -19.83 19.91
CA LEU A 591 -7.72 -20.22 20.61
C LEU A 591 -8.10 -21.67 20.36
N ALA A 592 -7.82 -22.23 19.17
CA ALA A 592 -8.02 -23.64 18.86
C ALA A 592 -7.08 -24.53 19.70
N ILE A 593 -5.80 -24.21 19.71
CA ILE A 593 -4.76 -24.96 20.46
C ILE A 593 -5.04 -24.92 21.97
N THR A 594 -5.52 -23.81 22.49
CA THR A 594 -5.86 -23.63 23.92
C THR A 594 -7.26 -24.09 24.31
N GLY A 595 -8.05 -24.65 23.37
CA GLY A 595 -9.44 -25.09 23.64
C GLY A 595 -10.44 -23.95 23.90
N SER A 596 -10.11 -22.73 23.51
CA SER A 596 -10.84 -21.49 23.81
C SER A 596 -11.71 -20.96 22.65
N LEU A 597 -11.94 -21.75 21.59
CA LEU A 597 -12.78 -21.35 20.45
C LEU A 597 -14.24 -21.03 20.79
N HIS A 598 -14.74 -21.48 21.94
CA HIS A 598 -16.09 -21.17 22.41
C HIS A 598 -16.29 -19.67 22.71
N GLN A 599 -15.21 -18.89 22.81
CA GLN A 599 -15.23 -17.44 23.03
C GLN A 599 -15.34 -16.64 21.71
N VAL A 600 -15.22 -17.31 20.56
CA VAL A 600 -15.36 -16.70 19.24
C VAL A 600 -16.82 -16.75 18.80
N ASP A 601 -17.32 -15.62 18.29
CA ASP A 601 -18.60 -15.61 17.58
C ASP A 601 -18.35 -16.17 16.17
N LYS A 602 -18.61 -17.47 16.02
CA LYS A 602 -18.27 -18.22 14.80
C LYS A 602 -19.06 -17.75 13.58
N ASP A 603 -20.29 -17.27 13.76
CA ASP A 603 -21.12 -16.82 12.64
C ASP A 603 -20.73 -15.42 12.18
N LEU A 604 -20.50 -14.50 13.12
CA LEU A 604 -20.04 -13.15 12.78
C LEU A 604 -18.67 -13.19 12.09
N LEU A 605 -17.72 -13.95 12.66
CA LEU A 605 -16.40 -14.12 12.07
C LEU A 605 -16.47 -14.88 10.74
N GLY A 606 -17.30 -15.93 10.67
CA GLY A 606 -17.52 -16.69 9.45
C GLY A 606 -18.00 -15.81 8.29
N TRP A 607 -18.88 -14.83 8.59
CA TRP A 607 -19.39 -13.90 7.60
C TRP A 607 -18.28 -12.97 7.09
N TRP A 608 -17.49 -12.41 8.00
CA TRP A 608 -16.36 -11.56 7.62
C TRP A 608 -15.35 -12.28 6.72
N LEU A 609 -15.08 -13.56 7.04
CA LEU A 609 -14.15 -14.43 6.32
C LEU A 609 -14.70 -14.85 4.95
N CYS A 610 -15.97 -15.26 4.83
CA CYS A 610 -16.50 -15.68 3.54
C CYS A 610 -16.62 -14.51 2.54
N GLU A 611 -16.88 -13.29 3.04
CA GLU A 611 -16.87 -12.06 2.24
C GLU A 611 -15.46 -11.66 1.72
N ARG A 612 -14.40 -12.41 2.10
CA ARG A 612 -13.08 -12.27 1.48
C ARG A 612 -13.02 -12.88 0.08
N GLN A 613 -13.95 -13.76 -0.28
CA GLN A 613 -13.97 -14.38 -1.60
C GLN A 613 -14.42 -13.39 -2.67
N VAL A 614 -13.55 -13.14 -3.65
CA VAL A 614 -13.85 -12.24 -4.78
C VAL A 614 -14.33 -13.03 -6.01
N LYS A 615 -14.77 -12.31 -7.04
CA LYS A 615 -15.39 -12.90 -8.25
C LYS A 615 -14.54 -13.97 -8.94
N CYS A 616 -13.21 -13.87 -8.92
CA CYS A 616 -12.31 -14.85 -9.53
C CYS A 616 -12.08 -16.10 -8.67
N GLY A 617 -12.66 -16.21 -7.47
CA GLY A 617 -12.55 -17.37 -6.59
C GLY A 617 -11.53 -17.22 -5.46
N GLY A 618 -10.50 -16.40 -5.65
CA GLY A 618 -9.48 -16.14 -4.64
C GLY A 618 -10.00 -15.38 -3.42
N LEU A 619 -9.29 -15.49 -2.30
CA LEU A 619 -9.59 -14.80 -1.04
C LEU A 619 -8.63 -13.63 -0.86
N ASN A 620 -9.11 -12.48 -0.36
CA ASN A 620 -8.26 -11.36 0.03
C ASN A 620 -8.09 -11.25 1.55
N GLY A 621 -7.09 -10.49 2.02
CA GLY A 621 -6.78 -10.41 3.44
C GLY A 621 -7.65 -9.46 4.26
N ARG A 622 -8.37 -8.55 3.62
CA ARG A 622 -9.29 -7.56 4.20
C ARG A 622 -10.10 -6.88 3.08
N PRO A 623 -11.19 -6.16 3.40
CA PRO A 623 -11.99 -5.43 2.41
C PRO A 623 -11.15 -4.53 1.48
N GLU A 624 -11.60 -4.42 0.23
CA GLU A 624 -10.97 -3.57 -0.81
C GLU A 624 -9.51 -3.93 -1.17
N LYS A 625 -9.07 -5.17 -0.90
CA LYS A 625 -7.76 -5.69 -1.34
C LYS A 625 -7.91 -6.75 -2.44
N LEU A 626 -6.83 -6.91 -3.21
CA LEU A 626 -6.73 -7.96 -4.21
C LEU A 626 -6.66 -9.34 -3.54
N PRO A 627 -7.16 -10.40 -4.21
CA PRO A 627 -6.97 -11.77 -3.75
C PRO A 627 -5.49 -12.17 -3.80
N ASP A 628 -5.13 -13.15 -2.97
CA ASP A 628 -3.78 -13.67 -2.85
C ASP A 628 -3.83 -15.13 -2.38
N VAL A 629 -2.96 -15.99 -2.92
CA VAL A 629 -2.83 -17.39 -2.50
C VAL A 629 -2.53 -17.54 -1.01
N CYS A 630 -1.75 -16.64 -0.40
CA CYS A 630 -1.48 -16.75 1.05
C CYS A 630 -2.74 -16.51 1.89
N TYR A 631 -3.63 -15.62 1.45
CA TYR A 631 -4.93 -15.41 2.09
C TYR A 631 -5.90 -16.55 1.84
N SER A 632 -5.77 -17.28 0.73
CA SER A 632 -6.49 -18.53 0.52
C SER A 632 -6.25 -19.50 1.68
N TRP A 633 -5.01 -19.65 2.15
CA TRP A 633 -4.71 -20.44 3.35
C TRP A 633 -5.25 -19.78 4.64
N TRP A 634 -4.90 -18.52 4.94
CA TRP A 634 -5.26 -17.90 6.23
C TRP A 634 -6.76 -17.83 6.48
N VAL A 635 -7.54 -17.49 5.46
CA VAL A 635 -9.00 -17.43 5.55
C VAL A 635 -9.59 -18.84 5.63
N LEU A 636 -9.13 -19.77 4.79
CA LEU A 636 -9.66 -21.13 4.75
C LEU A 636 -9.39 -21.89 6.06
N SER A 637 -8.17 -21.83 6.59
CA SER A 637 -7.83 -22.44 7.88
C SER A 637 -8.69 -21.89 9.01
N SER A 638 -8.91 -20.57 9.02
CA SER A 638 -9.78 -19.91 10.00
C SER A 638 -11.23 -20.40 9.89
N LEU A 639 -11.77 -20.50 8.67
CA LEU A 639 -13.11 -21.02 8.40
C LEU A 639 -13.24 -22.49 8.83
N ILE A 640 -12.22 -23.32 8.62
CA ILE A 640 -12.24 -24.73 9.05
C ILE A 640 -12.25 -24.83 10.58
N MET A 641 -11.40 -24.08 11.28
CA MET A 641 -11.34 -24.09 12.75
C MET A 641 -12.66 -23.67 13.41
N ILE A 642 -13.44 -22.80 12.76
CA ILE A 642 -14.76 -22.36 13.25
C ILE A 642 -15.94 -23.09 12.59
N ASP A 643 -15.69 -24.14 11.80
CA ASP A 643 -16.71 -24.96 11.12
C ASP A 643 -17.63 -24.16 10.17
N ARG A 644 -17.03 -23.27 9.36
CA ARG A 644 -17.71 -22.39 8.38
C ARG A 644 -17.14 -22.48 6.97
N VAL A 645 -16.32 -23.48 6.69
CA VAL A 645 -15.70 -23.68 5.36
C VAL A 645 -16.71 -23.81 4.21
N HIS A 646 -17.93 -24.26 4.50
CA HIS A 646 -19.01 -24.39 3.51
C HIS A 646 -19.62 -23.05 3.06
N TRP A 647 -19.18 -21.91 3.63
CA TRP A 647 -19.67 -20.57 3.27
C TRP A 647 -18.96 -19.96 2.07
N ILE A 648 -17.91 -20.60 1.56
CA ILE A 648 -17.20 -20.18 0.34
C ILE A 648 -17.40 -21.19 -0.79
N ASP A 649 -17.22 -20.73 -2.02
CA ASP A 649 -17.20 -21.54 -3.24
C ASP A 649 -15.83 -22.25 -3.35
N LYS A 650 -15.78 -23.53 -2.96
CA LYS A 650 -14.53 -24.31 -2.89
C LYS A 650 -13.94 -24.54 -4.27
N GLU A 651 -14.78 -24.84 -5.25
CA GLU A 651 -14.36 -25.16 -6.62
C GLU A 651 -13.68 -23.95 -7.28
N LYS A 652 -14.22 -22.74 -7.09
CA LYS A 652 -13.56 -21.52 -7.56
C LYS A 652 -12.27 -21.21 -6.84
N LEU A 653 -12.17 -21.51 -5.55
CA LEU A 653 -10.92 -21.31 -4.81
C LEU A 653 -9.84 -22.28 -5.28
N VAL A 654 -10.18 -23.56 -5.51
CA VAL A 654 -9.28 -24.54 -6.14
C VAL A 654 -8.79 -24.00 -7.48
N GLN A 655 -9.70 -23.54 -8.34
CA GLN A 655 -9.32 -23.02 -9.65
C GLN A 655 -8.39 -21.81 -9.55
N PHE A 656 -8.68 -20.85 -8.66
CA PHE A 656 -7.81 -19.70 -8.43
C PHE A 656 -6.38 -20.11 -8.03
N ILE A 657 -6.24 -21.07 -7.10
CA ILE A 657 -4.90 -21.55 -6.67
C ILE A 657 -4.19 -22.24 -7.84
N LEU A 658 -4.90 -23.07 -8.61
CA LEU A 658 -4.33 -23.76 -9.77
C LEU A 658 -3.89 -22.77 -10.87
N ASP A 659 -4.60 -21.66 -11.05
CA ASP A 659 -4.26 -20.61 -12.02
C ASP A 659 -3.00 -19.81 -11.61
N CYS A 660 -2.57 -19.89 -10.35
CA CYS A 660 -1.36 -19.23 -9.84
C CYS A 660 -0.08 -20.09 -9.98
N GLN A 661 -0.16 -21.27 -10.60
CA GLN A 661 1.01 -22.13 -10.81
C GLN A 661 1.84 -21.64 -12.01
N ASP A 662 3.17 -21.59 -11.87
CA ASP A 662 4.06 -21.45 -13.03
C ASP A 662 4.07 -22.77 -13.81
N ARG A 663 3.49 -22.72 -15.01
CA ARG A 663 3.32 -23.87 -15.89
C ARG A 663 4.60 -24.35 -16.53
N GLU A 664 5.66 -23.55 -16.56
CA GLU A 664 6.94 -23.90 -17.13
C GLU A 664 7.84 -24.51 -16.07
N ASN A 665 8.06 -23.78 -14.97
CA ASN A 665 9.11 -24.07 -13.99
C ASN A 665 8.61 -24.66 -12.67
N GLY A 666 7.30 -24.62 -12.39
CA GLY A 666 6.75 -24.98 -11.09
C GLY A 666 6.86 -23.83 -10.07
N GLY A 667 6.43 -24.09 -8.84
CA GLY A 667 6.07 -23.05 -7.88
C GLY A 667 4.66 -22.47 -8.08
N ILE A 668 4.18 -21.73 -7.08
CA ILE A 668 2.90 -21.00 -7.07
C ILE A 668 3.19 -19.56 -6.62
N SER A 669 2.59 -18.58 -7.30
CA SER A 669 2.68 -17.15 -7.00
C SER A 669 1.51 -16.67 -6.16
N ASP A 670 1.51 -15.40 -5.76
CA ASP A 670 0.40 -14.78 -5.04
C ASP A 670 -0.86 -14.63 -5.91
N ARG A 671 -0.69 -14.36 -7.22
CA ARG A 671 -1.76 -14.25 -8.22
C ARG A 671 -1.31 -14.82 -9.57
N PRO A 672 -2.25 -15.10 -10.49
CA PRO A 672 -1.91 -15.56 -11.83
C PRO A 672 -0.93 -14.60 -12.52
N ASP A 673 0.05 -15.17 -13.21
CA ASP A 673 1.11 -14.48 -13.97
C ASP A 673 2.15 -13.68 -13.14
N ASP A 674 2.05 -13.66 -11.81
CA ASP A 674 3.07 -13.09 -10.92
C ASP A 674 4.25 -14.08 -10.70
N ALA A 675 5.36 -13.60 -10.13
CA ALA A 675 6.53 -14.42 -9.87
C ALA A 675 6.30 -15.41 -8.71
N VAL A 676 6.76 -16.65 -8.87
CA VAL A 676 6.61 -17.70 -7.85
C VAL A 676 7.63 -17.58 -6.73
N ASP A 677 7.23 -18.00 -5.52
CA ASP A 677 8.12 -18.13 -4.38
C ASP A 677 7.76 -19.36 -3.52
N VAL A 678 8.67 -19.78 -2.64
CA VAL A 678 8.49 -20.94 -1.76
C VAL A 678 7.32 -20.74 -0.77
N PHE A 679 7.02 -19.50 -0.39
CA PHE A 679 5.99 -19.15 0.58
C PHE A 679 4.59 -19.34 0.00
N HIS A 680 4.32 -18.79 -1.18
CA HIS A 680 3.05 -18.98 -1.90
C HIS A 680 2.91 -20.40 -2.43
N THR A 681 4.01 -21.07 -2.80
CA THR A 681 3.99 -22.51 -3.12
C THR A 681 3.49 -23.34 -1.95
N TYR A 682 4.00 -23.07 -0.74
CA TYR A 682 3.52 -23.73 0.47
C TYR A 682 2.04 -23.46 0.73
N PHE A 683 1.61 -22.19 0.74
CA PHE A 683 0.21 -21.87 1.04
C PHE A 683 -0.78 -22.31 -0.04
N GLY A 684 -0.37 -22.36 -1.31
CA GLY A 684 -1.17 -22.92 -2.39
C GLY A 684 -1.38 -24.42 -2.20
N VAL A 685 -0.30 -25.18 -1.98
CA VAL A 685 -0.37 -26.64 -1.76
C VAL A 685 -1.11 -26.97 -0.46
N ALA A 686 -0.87 -26.24 0.62
CA ALA A 686 -1.57 -26.41 1.90
C ALA A 686 -3.05 -26.03 1.79
N GLY A 687 -3.39 -24.96 1.07
CA GLY A 687 -4.77 -24.58 0.79
C GLY A 687 -5.51 -25.64 -0.01
N LEU A 688 -4.88 -26.21 -1.04
CA LEU A 688 -5.44 -27.34 -1.80
C LEU A 688 -5.62 -28.59 -0.92
N SER A 689 -4.70 -28.87 0.00
CA SER A 689 -4.83 -29.95 0.98
C SER A 689 -6.07 -29.76 1.89
N LEU A 690 -6.31 -28.55 2.40
CA LEU A 690 -7.52 -28.22 3.18
C LEU A 690 -8.82 -28.29 2.37
N LEU A 691 -8.74 -28.13 1.04
CA LEU A 691 -9.85 -28.34 0.11
C LEU A 691 -10.00 -29.80 -0.31
N GLU A 692 -9.26 -30.72 0.32
CA GLU A 692 -9.27 -32.16 0.03
C GLU A 692 -8.90 -32.49 -1.42
N TYR A 693 -8.02 -31.68 -2.03
CA TYR A 693 -7.56 -31.93 -3.39
C TYR A 693 -6.85 -33.29 -3.49
N PRO A 694 -7.18 -34.16 -4.46
CA PRO A 694 -6.68 -35.53 -4.50
C PRO A 694 -5.16 -35.64 -4.54
N GLY A 695 -4.62 -36.60 -3.79
CA GLY A 695 -3.19 -36.94 -3.81
C GLY A 695 -2.30 -36.12 -2.87
N LEU A 696 -2.89 -35.22 -2.07
CA LEU A 696 -2.18 -34.44 -1.05
C LEU A 696 -2.40 -35.05 0.34
N LYS A 697 -1.37 -35.05 1.20
CA LYS A 697 -1.57 -35.37 2.62
C LYS A 697 -2.40 -34.28 3.28
N ALA A 698 -3.22 -34.65 4.26
CA ALA A 698 -3.99 -33.71 5.06
C ALA A 698 -3.07 -32.85 5.95
N ILE A 699 -3.37 -31.56 6.03
CA ILE A 699 -2.68 -30.59 6.90
C ILE A 699 -3.61 -30.10 8.01
N ASP A 700 -3.07 -29.92 9.21
CA ASP A 700 -3.79 -29.36 10.35
C ASP A 700 -3.92 -27.84 10.20
N PRO A 701 -5.15 -27.28 10.29
CA PRO A 701 -5.39 -25.86 10.06
C PRO A 701 -4.93 -24.96 11.22
N ALA A 702 -4.64 -25.49 12.41
CA ALA A 702 -4.15 -24.73 13.56
C ALA A 702 -2.63 -24.78 13.67
N TYR A 703 -2.02 -25.96 13.50
CA TYR A 703 -0.56 -26.14 13.62
C TYR A 703 0.21 -25.91 12.32
N ALA A 704 -0.50 -25.81 11.19
CA ALA A 704 0.09 -25.64 9.86
C ALA A 704 1.16 -26.72 9.54
N LEU A 705 0.89 -27.94 10.01
CA LEU A 705 1.73 -29.14 9.85
C LEU A 705 0.87 -30.31 9.36
N PRO A 706 1.45 -31.31 8.66
CA PRO A 706 0.74 -32.52 8.27
C PRO A 706 0.08 -33.21 9.47
N VAL A 707 -1.15 -33.69 9.30
CA VAL A 707 -1.96 -34.25 10.40
C VAL A 707 -1.27 -35.47 11.04
N ASP A 708 -0.55 -36.28 10.27
CA ASP A 708 0.25 -37.40 10.76
C ASP A 708 1.40 -36.94 11.67
N VAL A 709 2.04 -35.81 11.37
CA VAL A 709 3.10 -35.22 12.21
C VAL A 709 2.53 -34.71 13.52
N VAL A 710 1.41 -33.97 13.47
CA VAL A 710 0.74 -33.47 14.68
C VAL A 710 0.24 -34.62 15.55
N ASN A 711 -0.38 -35.64 14.97
CA ASN A 711 -0.88 -36.79 15.71
C ASN A 711 0.24 -37.57 16.42
N ARG A 712 1.38 -37.73 15.75
CA ARG A 712 2.57 -38.34 16.36
C ARG A 712 3.01 -37.58 17.60
N ILE A 713 3.06 -36.26 17.53
CA ILE A 713 3.49 -35.39 18.63
C ILE A 713 2.46 -35.32 19.75
N ILE A 714 1.17 -35.20 19.45
CA ILE A 714 0.14 -34.99 20.48
C ILE A 714 -0.34 -36.30 21.08
N PHE A 715 -0.55 -37.34 20.27
CA PHE A 715 -1.12 -38.62 20.71
C PHE A 715 -0.07 -39.73 20.90
N GLY A 716 1.19 -39.51 20.50
CA GLY A 716 2.26 -40.51 20.65
C GLY A 716 2.04 -41.77 19.80
N LYS A 717 1.33 -41.63 18.67
CA LYS A 717 0.99 -42.74 17.76
C LYS A 717 1.67 -42.59 16.41
#